data_AF-A0AAW9RRK9-F1
#
_entry.id   AF-A0AAW9RRK9-F1
#
_cell.length_a   1.000
_cell.length_b   1.000
_cell.length_c   1.000
_cell.angle_alpha   90.00
_cell.angle_beta   90.00
_cell.angle_gamma   90.00
#
_symmetry.space_group_name_H-M   'P 1'
#
loop_
_entity.id
_entity.type
_entity.pdbx_description
1 polymer ?
#
loop_
_entity_poly.entity_id
_entity_poly.type
_entity_poly.pdbx_seq_one_letter_code
_entity_poly.pdbx_strand_id
1 'polypeptide(L)'
;MKFFSAVFWILSAACVLFFVTQPVSLQAHLTAGLLVMVAIILLKLLRPTGMWRHIALALGTAIVLRYIFWRTTSTLPPVSQLENFIPALLLYVAELYCVGMFAISLFTVSDPLAPRPARENPKNGYFPTVDVFVPSYNEDYDLLGITLAAAKAMDYPSDRFTVWLLDDGGTDQKCEADDASVAIVAQQRRANLQKLCESLDVRYLTRARNEHAKAGNLNNGLAHSKAELVAVLDADHAPTRDFLTQTVGYFAEDPKLFLVQSPHFFLNPDPLERNLDTFGTMPSENEMFYGVIQRGLDKWNASFFCGSAAVLRRAALEEGSGFSGVSITEDCETAIDLHARGWNSVYVDRPLIAGLQPLTFSAFIGQRSRWAQGMIQIMLLKRPVLKRGLTFSQRLCYASSTLYWLFPFARLIFLISPLFYLFFSLKIFNASGEEFLAYIAIYMIINVIMQNYMYGRYRWPWISELYEYIQSVHLVRAAISAILHPTKPTFKVTAKDESLEESRISELAAPFYMIFAILLFGVGVTVWRVLEQPYDADITLVVGGWNLFNLIIVGCALGVVSERRDLRRNIRVALARRAEATFGGQSHAATVLDASTGGVRLSIPGVESGRIEEGSTLLLRLVRPRSEAANQPIELTVQRATHNGEGVVLGCRVASPTADDFRVIADMIYADSSKWSEFQNRRRVNIGVLWGTIQFLFMAIFQTGRGLTYLFARRGTPARRAAP
;
A
#
# COMPACT_ATOMS: atom_id res chain seq x y z
N MET A 1 40.73 6.43 -4.85
CA MET A 1 39.50 7.25 -4.87
C MET A 1 38.55 6.98 -3.70
N LYS A 2 38.02 5.75 -3.50
CA LYS A 2 37.04 5.46 -2.44
C LYS A 2 37.50 5.80 -1.01
N PHE A 3 38.77 5.55 -0.67
CA PHE A 3 39.31 5.87 0.66
C PHE A 3 39.32 7.38 0.94
N PHE A 4 39.88 8.19 0.04
CA PHE A 4 39.90 9.66 0.20
C PHE A 4 38.50 10.27 0.25
N SER A 5 37.56 9.78 -0.57
CA SER A 5 36.16 10.22 -0.51
C SER A 5 35.51 9.88 0.83
N ALA A 6 35.78 8.69 1.40
CA ALA A 6 35.29 8.31 2.72
C ALA A 6 35.89 9.18 3.83
N VAL A 7 37.21 9.42 3.80
CA VAL A 7 37.89 10.31 4.75
C VAL A 7 37.33 11.73 4.68
N PHE A 8 37.17 12.29 3.48
CA PHE A 8 36.60 13.62 3.29
C PHE A 8 35.15 13.70 3.81
N TRP A 9 34.34 12.67 3.56
CA TRP A 9 32.98 12.60 4.07
C TRP A 9 32.95 12.55 5.61
N ILE A 10 33.81 11.74 6.23
CA ILE A 10 33.94 11.65 7.70
C ILE A 10 34.35 13.01 8.28
N LEU A 11 35.36 13.67 7.70
CA LEU A 11 35.80 14.99 8.15
C LEU A 11 34.70 16.05 7.99
N SER A 12 33.99 16.04 6.86
CA SER A 12 32.87 16.95 6.62
C SER A 12 31.73 16.72 7.62
N ALA A 13 31.38 15.45 7.89
CA ALA A 13 30.38 15.09 8.88
C ALA A 13 30.79 15.51 10.29
N ALA A 14 32.07 15.33 10.65
CA ALA A 14 32.61 15.79 11.93
C ALA A 14 32.54 17.33 12.06
N CYS A 15 32.86 18.07 10.99
CA CYS A 15 32.70 19.53 10.96
C CYS A 15 31.24 19.95 11.13
N VAL A 16 30.30 19.30 10.43
CA VAL A 16 28.86 19.58 10.57
C VAL A 16 28.40 19.30 12.00
N LEU A 17 28.78 18.16 12.60
CA LEU A 17 28.46 17.83 13.98
C LEU A 17 29.07 18.84 14.97
N PHE A 18 30.29 19.30 14.72
CA PHE A 18 30.90 20.37 15.52
C PHE A 18 30.03 21.64 15.48
N PHE A 19 29.66 22.15 14.30
CA PHE A 19 28.82 23.34 14.18
C PHE A 19 27.43 23.16 14.78
N VAL A 20 26.81 21.98 14.55
CA VAL A 20 25.50 21.63 15.09
C VAL A 20 25.49 21.56 16.62
N THR A 21 26.62 21.36 17.27
CA THR A 21 26.70 21.28 18.75
C THR A 21 27.15 22.58 19.41
N GLN A 22 27.57 23.60 18.65
CA GLN A 22 28.02 24.86 19.23
C GLN A 22 26.88 25.63 19.92
N PRO A 23 27.09 26.24 21.09
CA PRO A 23 26.10 27.13 21.67
C PRO A 23 25.89 28.34 20.75
N VAL A 24 24.64 28.64 20.41
CA VAL A 24 24.29 29.82 19.61
C VAL A 24 23.11 30.54 20.26
N SER A 25 23.06 31.87 20.10
CA SER A 25 21.91 32.63 20.56
C SER A 25 20.64 32.22 19.80
N LEU A 26 19.49 32.43 20.43
CA LEU A 26 18.19 32.11 19.83
C LEU A 26 17.98 32.83 18.50
N GLN A 27 18.35 34.12 18.45
CA GLN A 27 18.29 34.94 17.24
C GLN A 27 19.19 34.38 16.13
N ALA A 28 20.44 34.03 16.44
CA ALA A 28 21.35 33.45 15.46
C ALA A 28 20.83 32.11 14.91
N HIS A 29 20.28 31.26 15.77
CA HIS A 29 19.66 30.00 15.35
C HIS A 29 18.47 30.24 14.41
N LEU A 30 17.55 31.13 14.79
CA LEU A 30 16.38 31.47 13.98
C LEU A 30 16.79 32.02 12.61
N THR A 31 17.75 32.95 12.55
CA THR A 31 18.26 33.49 11.28
C THR A 31 18.89 32.40 10.42
N ALA A 32 19.75 31.56 10.98
CA ALA A 32 20.36 30.45 10.24
C ALA A 32 19.31 29.46 9.73
N GLY A 33 18.32 29.12 10.56
CA GLY A 33 17.20 28.26 10.22
C GLY A 33 16.35 28.81 9.06
N LEU A 34 16.02 30.10 9.09
CA LEU A 34 15.31 30.78 8.02
C LEU A 34 16.12 30.83 6.71
N LEU A 35 17.42 31.12 6.78
CA LEU A 35 18.30 31.11 5.61
C LEU A 35 18.38 29.72 4.97
N VAL A 36 18.54 28.67 5.78
CA VAL A 36 18.51 27.28 5.30
C VAL A 36 17.16 26.94 4.68
N MET A 37 16.06 27.34 5.31
CA MET A 37 14.72 27.12 4.78
C MET A 37 14.54 27.78 3.41
N VAL A 38 14.91 29.05 3.27
CA VAL A 38 14.86 29.78 1.99
C VAL A 38 15.74 29.09 0.94
N ALA A 39 16.95 28.67 1.30
CA ALA A 39 17.84 27.95 0.38
C ALA A 39 17.21 26.64 -0.12
N ILE A 40 16.61 25.83 0.77
CA ILE A 40 15.94 24.58 0.40
C ILE A 40 14.72 24.86 -0.49
N ILE A 41 13.94 25.90 -0.19
CA ILE A 41 12.79 26.31 -1.01
C ILE A 41 13.25 26.73 -2.41
N LEU A 42 14.28 27.55 -2.52
CA LEU A 42 14.84 27.98 -3.80
C LEU A 42 15.36 26.78 -4.60
N LEU A 43 16.13 25.88 -3.99
CA LEU A 43 16.59 24.65 -4.64
C LEU A 43 15.40 23.82 -5.12
N LYS A 44 14.35 23.67 -4.32
CA LYS A 44 13.16 22.93 -4.73
C LYS A 44 12.41 23.58 -5.90
N LEU A 45 12.31 24.91 -5.93
CA LEU A 45 11.64 25.66 -6.99
C LEU A 45 12.42 25.63 -8.30
N LEU A 46 13.75 25.78 -8.24
CA LEU A 46 14.64 25.74 -9.40
C LEU A 46 14.81 24.33 -9.98
N ARG A 47 14.44 23.29 -9.22
CA ARG A 47 14.52 21.86 -9.59
C ARG A 47 15.87 21.41 -10.18
N PRO A 48 17.03 21.85 -9.63
CA PRO A 48 18.31 21.32 -10.07
C PRO A 48 18.40 19.83 -9.67
N THR A 49 18.97 19.01 -10.55
CA THR A 49 19.06 17.55 -10.38
C THR A 49 20.43 17.13 -9.83
N GLY A 50 20.56 15.84 -9.45
CA GLY A 50 21.83 15.27 -9.01
C GLY A 50 22.32 15.82 -7.67
N MET A 51 23.50 16.45 -7.66
CA MET A 51 24.19 16.88 -6.44
C MET A 51 23.39 17.90 -5.62
N TRP A 52 22.62 18.77 -6.28
CA TRP A 52 21.83 19.80 -5.60
C TRP A 52 20.73 19.25 -4.72
N ARG A 53 20.15 18.10 -5.10
CA ARG A 53 19.20 17.38 -4.24
C ARG A 53 19.86 16.95 -2.94
N HIS A 54 21.09 16.44 -3.01
CA HIS A 54 21.86 16.01 -1.85
C HIS A 54 22.24 17.19 -0.95
N ILE A 55 22.59 18.35 -1.54
CA ILE A 55 22.87 19.58 -0.79
C ILE A 55 21.63 20.04 -0.01
N ALA A 56 20.46 20.11 -0.66
CA ALA A 56 19.21 20.50 -0.01
C ALA A 56 18.88 19.56 1.17
N LEU A 57 19.06 18.25 0.97
CA LEU A 57 18.82 17.25 2.02
C LEU A 57 19.86 17.35 3.15
N ALA A 58 21.13 17.61 2.85
CA ALA A 58 22.18 17.79 3.86
C ALA A 58 21.94 19.03 4.73
N LEU A 59 21.56 20.16 4.12
CA LEU A 59 21.22 21.39 4.83
C LEU A 59 20.04 21.17 5.78
N GLY A 60 18.98 20.52 5.32
CA GLY A 60 17.83 20.23 6.17
C GLY A 60 18.17 19.23 7.28
N THR A 61 19.02 18.23 7.00
CA THR A 61 19.53 17.29 8.01
C THR A 61 20.31 18.00 9.11
N ALA A 62 21.09 19.03 8.79
CA ALA A 62 21.82 19.82 9.80
C ALA A 62 20.86 20.51 10.79
N ILE A 63 19.73 21.02 10.32
CA ILE A 63 18.70 21.61 11.19
C ILE A 63 18.04 20.53 12.06
N VAL A 64 17.74 19.36 11.51
CA VAL A 64 17.18 18.23 12.27
C VAL A 64 18.14 17.78 13.37
N LEU A 65 19.43 17.66 13.08
CA LEU A 65 20.45 17.30 14.07
C LEU A 65 20.59 18.38 15.15
N ARG A 66 20.50 19.66 14.78
CA ARG A 66 20.51 20.78 15.74
C ARG A 66 19.31 20.76 16.67
N TYR A 67 18.13 20.48 16.13
CA TYR A 67 16.92 20.29 16.92
C TYR A 67 17.08 19.12 17.89
N ILE A 68 17.58 17.95 17.45
CA ILE A 68 17.79 16.81 18.35
C ILE A 68 18.83 17.10 19.43
N PHE A 69 19.93 17.79 19.09
CA PHE A 69 20.90 18.22 20.08
C PHE A 69 20.25 19.09 21.16
N TRP A 70 19.54 20.16 20.77
CA TRP A 70 18.81 21.02 21.69
C TRP A 70 17.74 20.28 22.50
N ARG A 71 16.97 19.39 21.84
CA ARG A 71 15.96 18.55 22.49
C ARG A 71 16.58 17.66 23.58
N THR A 72 17.78 17.15 23.34
CA THR A 72 18.48 16.25 24.26
C THR A 72 19.12 17.00 25.43
N THR A 73 19.73 18.16 25.17
CA THR A 73 20.55 18.87 26.17
C THR A 73 19.78 19.87 27.02
N SER A 74 18.68 20.43 26.49
CA SER A 74 18.10 21.66 27.05
C SER A 74 16.65 21.54 27.49
N THR A 75 15.89 20.54 27.00
CA THR A 75 14.43 20.54 27.15
C THR A 75 13.85 19.36 27.93
N LEU A 76 14.68 18.39 28.32
CA LEU A 76 14.27 17.29 29.17
C LEU A 76 14.14 17.73 30.65
N PRO A 77 13.04 17.39 31.34
CA PRO A 77 12.92 17.66 32.77
C PRO A 77 13.97 16.91 33.60
N PRO A 78 14.29 17.36 34.83
CA PRO A 78 15.18 16.64 35.73
C PRO A 78 14.63 15.25 36.09
N VAL A 79 15.50 14.26 36.22
CA VAL A 79 15.15 12.88 36.62
C VAL A 79 14.53 12.82 38.03
N SER A 80 14.74 13.85 38.84
CA SER A 80 14.11 13.98 40.17
C SER A 80 12.60 14.24 40.13
N GLN A 81 12.03 14.63 38.97
CA GLN A 81 10.59 14.86 38.78
C GLN A 81 10.00 13.80 37.85
N LEU A 82 9.81 12.58 38.37
CA LEU A 82 9.43 11.42 37.56
C LEU A 82 8.10 11.60 36.81
N GLU A 83 7.16 12.34 37.39
CA GLU A 83 5.86 12.68 36.81
C GLU A 83 5.97 13.49 35.51
N ASN A 84 7.00 14.34 35.40
CA ASN A 84 7.30 15.11 34.19
C ASN A 84 8.27 14.32 33.29
N PHE A 85 9.28 13.70 33.89
CA PHE A 85 10.38 13.04 33.19
C PHE A 85 9.92 11.81 32.40
N ILE A 86 9.06 10.96 32.95
CA ILE A 86 8.64 9.72 32.27
C ILE A 86 7.85 10.05 30.98
N PRO A 87 6.79 10.87 30.99
CA PRO A 87 6.10 11.25 29.76
C PRO A 87 7.00 12.04 28.79
N ALA A 88 7.91 12.89 29.31
CA ALA A 88 8.91 13.58 28.48
C ALA A 88 9.83 12.61 27.75
N LEU A 89 10.29 11.56 28.44
CA LEU A 89 11.13 10.51 27.87
C LEU A 89 10.39 9.71 26.82
N LEU A 90 9.11 9.38 27.04
CA LEU A 90 8.28 8.71 26.04
C LEU A 90 8.15 9.55 24.76
N LEU A 91 7.85 10.85 24.90
CA LEU A 91 7.79 11.78 23.78
C LEU A 91 9.15 11.87 23.06
N TYR A 92 10.24 12.02 23.82
CA TYR A 92 11.59 12.07 23.27
C TYR A 92 11.98 10.80 22.50
N VAL A 93 11.67 9.61 23.02
CA VAL A 93 11.92 8.34 22.32
C VAL A 93 11.07 8.24 21.05
N ALA A 94 9.82 8.70 21.05
CA ALA A 94 9.00 8.77 19.84
C ALA A 94 9.59 9.73 18.79
N GLU A 95 10.09 10.89 19.20
CA GLU A 95 10.79 11.83 18.32
C GLU A 95 12.09 11.25 17.75
N LEU A 96 12.90 10.59 18.59
CA LEU A 96 14.13 9.90 18.16
C LEU A 96 13.84 8.77 17.18
N TYR A 97 12.76 8.01 17.40
CA TYR A 97 12.30 7.00 16.44
C TYR A 97 11.99 7.63 15.09
N CYS A 98 11.23 8.73 15.05
CA CYS A 98 10.92 9.43 13.80
C CYS A 98 12.17 9.97 13.11
N VAL A 99 13.12 10.56 13.86
CA VAL A 99 14.39 11.04 13.29
C VAL A 99 15.26 9.88 12.79
N GLY A 100 15.28 8.75 13.50
CA GLY A 100 15.96 7.53 13.06
C GLY A 100 15.37 7.00 11.75
N MET A 101 14.04 6.90 11.66
CA MET A 101 13.35 6.50 10.44
C MET A 101 13.59 7.49 9.30
N PHE A 102 13.63 8.79 9.59
CA PHE A 102 13.97 9.81 8.62
C PHE A 102 15.41 9.67 8.10
N ALA A 103 16.38 9.40 8.97
CA ALA A 103 17.76 9.15 8.57
C ALA A 103 17.91 7.91 7.68
N ILE A 104 17.22 6.81 8.02
CA ILE A 104 17.20 5.59 7.21
C ILE A 104 16.52 5.84 5.86
N SER A 105 15.43 6.62 5.85
CA SER A 105 14.75 7.05 4.63
C SER A 105 15.68 7.90 3.74
N LEU A 106 16.41 8.87 4.30
CA LEU A 106 17.40 9.66 3.56
C LEU A 106 18.46 8.77 2.92
N PHE A 107 18.94 7.75 3.61
CA PHE A 107 19.88 6.78 3.03
C PHE A 107 19.26 6.00 1.86
N THR A 108 18.01 5.57 2.01
CA THR A 108 17.34 4.68 1.05
C THR A 108 16.86 5.42 -0.20
N VAL A 109 16.27 6.61 -0.06
CA VAL A 109 15.53 7.30 -1.15
C VAL A 109 16.04 8.71 -1.46
N SER A 110 17.22 9.11 -0.97
CA SER A 110 17.85 10.38 -1.40
C SER A 110 18.12 10.41 -2.90
N ASP A 111 18.46 9.27 -3.48
CA ASP A 111 18.76 9.11 -4.90
C ASP A 111 18.31 7.72 -5.40
N PRO A 112 16.99 7.51 -5.57
CA PRO A 112 16.45 6.23 -6.02
C PRO A 112 16.79 6.00 -7.50
N LEU A 113 17.01 4.74 -7.90
CA LEU A 113 17.31 4.40 -9.30
C LEU A 113 16.22 4.90 -10.24
N ALA A 114 16.54 5.25 -11.47
CA ALA A 114 15.54 5.50 -12.52
C ALA A 114 14.73 4.23 -12.82
N PRO A 115 13.50 4.32 -13.37
CA PRO A 115 12.78 3.14 -13.84
C PRO A 115 13.64 2.37 -14.85
N ARG A 116 13.76 1.05 -14.67
CA ARG A 116 14.55 0.22 -15.57
C ARG A 116 13.76 -0.06 -16.86
N PRO A 117 14.40 0.02 -18.04
CA PRO A 117 13.77 -0.40 -19.28
C PRO A 117 13.60 -1.93 -19.28
N ALA A 118 12.61 -2.42 -20.01
CA ALA A 118 12.52 -3.85 -20.31
C ALA A 118 13.83 -4.35 -20.92
N ARG A 119 14.23 -5.57 -20.56
CA ARG A 119 15.31 -6.24 -21.28
C ARG A 119 14.68 -6.91 -22.49
N GLU A 120 15.13 -6.53 -23.69
CA GLU A 120 14.82 -7.34 -24.87
C GLU A 120 15.26 -8.77 -24.56
N ASN A 121 14.42 -9.76 -24.91
CA ASN A 121 14.86 -11.14 -24.86
C ASN A 121 16.18 -11.22 -25.65
N PRO A 122 17.28 -11.71 -25.05
CA PRO A 122 18.56 -11.76 -25.70
C PRO A 122 18.39 -12.29 -27.12
N LYS A 123 19.00 -11.64 -28.12
CA LYS A 123 18.94 -12.03 -29.55
C LYS A 123 19.28 -13.52 -29.80
N ASN A 124 19.82 -14.20 -28.79
CA ASN A 124 20.15 -15.63 -28.74
C ASN A 124 18.98 -16.55 -28.32
N GLY A 125 17.74 -16.05 -28.14
CA GLY A 125 16.58 -16.89 -27.84
C GLY A 125 16.52 -17.41 -26.39
N TYR A 126 16.96 -16.61 -25.41
CA TYR A 126 16.84 -16.98 -23.99
C TYR A 126 15.38 -16.92 -23.53
N PHE A 127 14.75 -18.09 -23.47
CA PHE A 127 13.41 -18.32 -22.93
C PHE A 127 13.47 -19.43 -21.87
N PRO A 128 13.90 -19.11 -20.64
CA PRO A 128 13.91 -20.09 -19.56
C PRO A 128 12.49 -20.59 -19.30
N THR A 129 12.39 -21.81 -18.80
CA THR A 129 11.09 -22.35 -18.40
C THR A 129 10.54 -21.59 -17.18
N VAL A 130 9.24 -21.31 -17.15
CA VAL A 130 8.57 -20.59 -16.04
C VAL A 130 7.36 -21.36 -15.52
N ASP A 131 7.31 -21.61 -14.21
CA ASP A 131 6.09 -22.05 -13.52
C ASP A 131 5.39 -20.82 -12.92
N VAL A 132 4.14 -20.57 -13.29
CA VAL A 132 3.33 -19.46 -12.78
C VAL A 132 2.40 -19.98 -11.70
N PHE A 133 2.66 -19.65 -10.45
CA PHE A 133 1.90 -20.09 -9.29
C PHE A 133 0.86 -19.06 -8.89
N VAL A 134 -0.39 -19.51 -8.82
CA VAL A 134 -1.53 -18.76 -8.30
C VAL A 134 -2.06 -19.45 -7.04
N PRO A 135 -1.56 -19.11 -5.84
CA PRO A 135 -2.09 -19.66 -4.59
C PRO A 135 -3.47 -19.08 -4.25
N SER A 136 -4.37 -19.94 -3.80
CA SER A 136 -5.73 -19.60 -3.42
C SER A 136 -6.19 -20.37 -2.18
N TYR A 137 -7.11 -19.77 -1.41
CA TYR A 137 -7.72 -20.39 -0.22
C TYR A 137 -9.25 -20.27 -0.20
N ASN A 138 -9.79 -19.05 -0.30
CA ASN A 138 -11.23 -18.78 -0.23
C ASN A 138 -11.73 -17.84 -1.33
N GLU A 139 -10.91 -17.51 -2.31
CA GLU A 139 -11.31 -16.63 -3.39
C GLU A 139 -12.38 -17.26 -4.29
N ASP A 140 -13.27 -16.40 -4.78
CA ASP A 140 -14.41 -16.80 -5.61
C ASP A 140 -13.99 -17.34 -6.98
N TYR A 141 -14.87 -18.17 -7.53
CA TYR A 141 -14.70 -18.82 -8.83
C TYR A 141 -14.44 -17.82 -9.96
N ASP A 142 -15.22 -16.74 -10.04
CA ASP A 142 -15.12 -15.75 -11.13
C ASP A 142 -13.79 -14.99 -11.07
N LEU A 143 -13.35 -14.62 -9.86
CA LEU A 143 -12.09 -13.93 -9.64
C LEU A 143 -10.91 -14.82 -10.07
N LEU A 144 -10.93 -16.10 -9.66
CA LEU A 144 -9.92 -17.07 -10.09
C LEU A 144 -9.93 -17.31 -11.60
N GLY A 145 -11.12 -17.44 -12.21
CA GLY A 145 -11.27 -17.61 -13.65
C GLY A 145 -10.58 -16.51 -14.45
N ILE A 146 -10.71 -15.27 -14.00
CA ILE A 146 -10.08 -14.10 -14.65
C ILE A 146 -8.57 -14.08 -14.47
N THR A 147 -8.08 -14.27 -13.24
CA THR A 147 -6.64 -14.27 -12.97
C THR A 147 -5.93 -15.39 -13.72
N LEU A 148 -6.51 -16.59 -13.76
CA LEU A 148 -5.99 -17.72 -14.50
C LEU A 148 -6.04 -17.50 -16.02
N ALA A 149 -7.13 -16.94 -16.54
CA ALA A 149 -7.24 -16.61 -17.96
C ALA A 149 -6.21 -15.53 -18.37
N ALA A 150 -6.02 -14.51 -17.54
CA ALA A 150 -5.01 -13.48 -17.74
C ALA A 150 -3.58 -14.05 -17.70
N ALA A 151 -3.28 -14.91 -16.71
CA ALA A 151 -1.99 -15.60 -16.61
C ALA A 151 -1.70 -16.49 -17.83
N LYS A 152 -2.71 -17.20 -18.34
CA LYS A 152 -2.56 -18.03 -19.54
C LYS A 152 -2.34 -17.22 -20.82
N ALA A 153 -2.79 -15.97 -20.85
CA ALA A 153 -2.70 -15.07 -22.01
C ALA A 153 -1.39 -14.24 -22.07
N MET A 154 -0.45 -14.46 -21.15
CA MET A 154 0.85 -13.76 -21.15
C MET A 154 1.65 -14.02 -22.42
N ASP A 155 2.39 -13.00 -22.87
CA ASP A 155 3.20 -13.03 -24.09
C ASP A 155 4.50 -13.80 -23.84
N TYR A 156 4.43 -15.13 -23.91
CA TYR A 156 5.59 -16.00 -23.75
C TYR A 156 5.38 -17.29 -24.58
N PRO A 157 6.44 -17.97 -25.05
CA PRO A 157 6.26 -19.22 -25.79
C PRO A 157 5.48 -20.24 -24.96
N SER A 158 4.39 -20.79 -25.53
CA SER A 158 3.43 -21.62 -24.80
C SER A 158 4.01 -22.94 -24.27
N ASP A 159 5.09 -23.42 -24.88
CA ASP A 159 5.88 -24.57 -24.44
C ASP A 159 6.87 -24.24 -23.31
N ARG A 160 7.05 -22.95 -22.98
CA ARG A 160 8.05 -22.46 -22.02
C ARG A 160 7.46 -21.97 -20.71
N PHE A 161 6.14 -21.96 -20.55
CA PHE A 161 5.56 -21.69 -19.23
C PHE A 161 4.33 -22.55 -18.94
N THR A 162 4.07 -22.77 -17.66
CA THR A 162 2.90 -23.52 -17.18
C THR A 162 2.26 -22.76 -16.04
N VAL A 163 0.94 -22.55 -16.11
CA VAL A 163 0.17 -21.91 -15.05
C VAL A 163 -0.37 -22.98 -14.11
N TRP A 164 -0.24 -22.75 -12.81
CA TRP A 164 -0.68 -23.63 -11.74
C TRP A 164 -1.61 -22.89 -10.79
N LEU A 165 -2.80 -23.43 -10.56
CA LEU A 165 -3.65 -23.05 -9.44
C LEU A 165 -3.28 -23.93 -8.24
N LEU A 166 -2.83 -23.30 -7.16
CA LEU A 166 -2.48 -23.99 -5.91
C LEU A 166 -3.59 -23.75 -4.88
N ASP A 167 -4.47 -24.73 -4.66
CA ASP A 167 -5.71 -24.56 -3.89
C ASP A 167 -5.62 -25.16 -2.47
N ASP A 168 -5.54 -24.29 -1.46
CA ASP A 168 -5.62 -24.66 -0.03
C ASP A 168 -7.08 -24.72 0.48
N GLY A 169 -8.05 -24.30 -0.35
CA GLY A 169 -9.47 -24.31 -0.02
C GLY A 169 -10.10 -25.69 -0.15
N GLY A 170 -9.57 -26.52 -1.05
CA GLY A 170 -10.03 -27.87 -1.39
C GLY A 170 -9.06 -29.00 -1.01
N THR A 171 -8.25 -28.82 0.05
CA THR A 171 -7.33 -29.86 0.53
C THR A 171 -8.06 -31.09 1.05
N ASP A 172 -7.36 -32.24 1.06
CA ASP A 172 -7.92 -33.51 1.57
C ASP A 172 -8.44 -33.33 3.01
N GLN A 173 -7.65 -32.66 3.87
CA GLN A 173 -8.06 -32.27 5.22
C GLN A 173 -9.40 -31.52 5.29
N LYS A 174 -9.68 -30.61 4.35
CA LYS A 174 -10.95 -29.85 4.35
C LYS A 174 -12.08 -30.65 3.72
N CYS A 175 -11.80 -31.45 2.69
CA CYS A 175 -12.77 -32.34 2.06
C CYS A 175 -13.21 -33.50 2.98
N GLU A 176 -12.36 -33.87 3.94
CA GLU A 176 -12.59 -34.94 4.94
C GLU A 176 -12.86 -34.36 6.35
N ALA A 177 -13.20 -33.07 6.45
CA ALA A 177 -13.47 -32.44 7.74
C ALA A 177 -14.69 -33.08 8.44
N ASP A 178 -14.61 -33.24 9.77
CA ASP A 178 -15.72 -33.79 10.59
C ASP A 178 -17.02 -32.96 10.45
N ASP A 179 -16.89 -31.66 10.21
CA ASP A 179 -18.01 -30.79 9.89
C ASP A 179 -18.42 -31.00 8.42
N ALA A 180 -19.55 -31.69 8.23
CA ALA A 180 -20.11 -31.99 6.92
C ALA A 180 -20.32 -30.74 6.04
N SER A 181 -20.62 -29.58 6.63
CA SER A 181 -20.79 -28.34 5.87
C SER A 181 -19.48 -27.84 5.26
N VAL A 182 -18.39 -27.92 6.03
CA VAL A 182 -17.03 -27.57 5.57
C VAL A 182 -16.58 -28.57 4.50
N ALA A 183 -16.82 -29.87 4.71
CA ALA A 183 -16.47 -30.93 3.78
C ALA A 183 -17.16 -30.75 2.42
N ILE A 184 -18.49 -30.56 2.40
CA ILE A 184 -19.26 -30.39 1.16
C ILE A 184 -18.78 -29.15 0.38
N VAL A 185 -18.59 -28.02 1.06
CA VAL A 185 -18.12 -26.78 0.42
C VAL A 185 -16.73 -26.98 -0.18
N ALA A 186 -15.81 -27.63 0.54
CA ALA A 186 -14.46 -27.90 0.05
C ALA A 186 -14.45 -28.87 -1.15
N GLN A 187 -15.25 -29.95 -1.10
CA GLN A 187 -15.39 -30.91 -2.21
C GLN A 187 -15.97 -30.24 -3.46
N GLN A 188 -17.00 -29.41 -3.30
CA GLN A 188 -17.61 -28.68 -4.41
C GLN A 188 -16.64 -27.65 -5.01
N ARG A 189 -15.91 -26.92 -4.17
CA ARG A 189 -14.84 -26.01 -4.62
C ARG A 189 -13.80 -26.77 -5.45
N ARG A 190 -13.27 -27.87 -4.93
CA ARG A 190 -12.26 -28.69 -5.61
C ARG A 190 -12.74 -29.15 -6.99
N ALA A 191 -13.95 -29.72 -7.06
CA ALA A 191 -14.52 -30.19 -8.32
C ALA A 191 -14.73 -29.05 -9.33
N ASN A 192 -15.23 -27.90 -8.89
CA ASN A 192 -15.45 -26.74 -9.76
C ASN A 192 -14.12 -26.16 -10.28
N LEU A 193 -13.13 -26.02 -9.41
CA LEU A 193 -11.83 -25.45 -9.78
C LEU A 193 -11.00 -26.40 -10.65
N GLN A 194 -11.12 -27.72 -10.47
CA GLN A 194 -10.54 -28.70 -11.39
C GLN A 194 -11.09 -28.55 -12.81
N LYS A 195 -12.42 -28.46 -12.96
CA LYS A 195 -13.09 -28.23 -14.26
C LYS A 195 -12.69 -26.91 -14.90
N LEU A 196 -12.61 -25.84 -14.11
CA LEU A 196 -12.17 -24.54 -14.58
C LEU A 196 -10.71 -24.58 -15.08
N CYS A 197 -9.83 -25.22 -14.32
CA CYS A 197 -8.42 -25.37 -14.70
C CYS A 197 -8.26 -26.16 -15.99
N GLU A 198 -8.99 -27.28 -16.13
CA GLU A 198 -9.02 -28.07 -17.36
C GLU A 198 -9.48 -27.21 -18.56
N SER A 199 -10.56 -26.45 -18.40
CA SER A 199 -11.11 -25.60 -19.46
C SER A 199 -10.18 -24.44 -19.87
N LEU A 200 -9.36 -23.94 -18.93
CA LEU A 200 -8.41 -22.86 -19.17
C LEU A 200 -7.01 -23.35 -19.58
N ASP A 201 -6.77 -24.67 -19.63
CA ASP A 201 -5.44 -25.27 -19.83
C ASP A 201 -4.41 -24.80 -18.77
N VAL A 202 -4.84 -24.96 -17.51
CA VAL A 202 -4.13 -24.66 -16.26
C VAL A 202 -4.00 -25.94 -15.44
N ARG A 203 -2.89 -26.10 -14.72
CA ARG A 203 -2.71 -27.22 -13.81
C ARG A 203 -3.32 -26.95 -12.45
N TYR A 204 -4.24 -27.80 -12.01
CA TYR A 204 -4.75 -27.77 -10.64
C TYR A 204 -3.83 -28.59 -9.72
N LEU A 205 -3.46 -28.03 -8.57
CA LEU A 205 -2.74 -28.74 -7.51
C LEU A 205 -3.32 -28.39 -6.14
N THR A 206 -3.45 -29.40 -5.29
CA THR A 206 -3.78 -29.26 -3.88
C THR A 206 -2.85 -30.15 -3.05
N ARG A 207 -3.10 -30.28 -1.74
CA ARG A 207 -2.27 -31.04 -0.80
C ARG A 207 -3.11 -31.71 0.28
N ALA A 208 -2.48 -32.64 1.00
CA ALA A 208 -3.14 -33.40 2.06
C ALA A 208 -3.59 -32.52 3.24
N ARG A 209 -2.74 -31.58 3.68
CA ARG A 209 -2.97 -30.77 4.90
C ARG A 209 -2.57 -29.30 4.72
N ASN A 210 -3.27 -28.42 5.44
CA ASN A 210 -3.03 -26.98 5.46
C ASN A 210 -1.94 -26.61 6.48
N GLU A 211 -0.68 -26.84 6.13
CA GLU A 211 0.49 -26.52 6.95
C GLU A 211 1.23 -25.29 6.40
N HIS A 212 1.67 -24.36 7.26
CA HIS A 212 2.40 -23.14 6.85
C HIS A 212 1.69 -22.24 5.82
N ALA A 213 0.35 -22.29 5.74
CA ALA A 213 -0.48 -21.43 4.88
C ALA A 213 0.10 -21.31 3.44
N LYS A 214 0.16 -20.08 2.90
CA LYS A 214 0.62 -19.78 1.54
C LYS A 214 2.05 -20.27 1.26
N ALA A 215 2.98 -20.12 2.21
CA ALA A 215 4.35 -20.61 2.03
C ALA A 215 4.40 -22.12 1.82
N GLY A 216 3.65 -22.87 2.63
CA GLY A 216 3.54 -24.32 2.48
C GLY A 216 2.87 -24.74 1.16
N ASN A 217 1.88 -23.97 0.70
CA ASN A 217 1.21 -24.21 -0.57
C ASN A 217 2.16 -23.97 -1.76
N LEU A 218 2.94 -22.89 -1.73
CA LEU A 218 3.97 -22.60 -2.73
C LEU A 218 5.07 -23.68 -2.74
N ASN A 219 5.51 -24.15 -1.56
CA ASN A 219 6.47 -25.24 -1.44
C ASN A 219 5.93 -26.57 -1.99
N ASN A 220 4.64 -26.86 -1.78
CA ASN A 220 3.98 -27.99 -2.43
C ASN A 220 4.00 -27.86 -3.97
N GLY A 221 3.75 -26.65 -4.49
CA GLY A 221 3.93 -26.33 -5.91
C GLY A 221 5.35 -26.61 -6.40
N LEU A 222 6.37 -26.13 -5.68
CA LEU A 222 7.78 -26.35 -6.03
C LEU A 222 8.13 -27.84 -6.13
N ALA A 223 7.58 -28.69 -5.26
CA ALA A 223 7.83 -30.13 -5.26
C ALA A 223 7.23 -30.85 -6.49
N HIS A 224 6.20 -30.28 -7.13
CA HIS A 224 5.48 -30.89 -8.26
C HIS A 224 5.82 -30.28 -9.62
N SER A 225 6.62 -29.21 -9.65
CA SER A 225 6.99 -28.51 -10.87
C SER A 225 8.51 -28.37 -11.01
N LYS A 226 8.99 -28.07 -12.22
CA LYS A 226 10.42 -28.23 -12.58
C LYS A 226 11.02 -27.06 -13.36
N ALA A 227 10.27 -25.97 -13.57
CA ALA A 227 10.75 -24.85 -14.37
C ALA A 227 11.90 -24.09 -13.71
N GLU A 228 12.79 -23.47 -14.48
CA GLU A 228 13.94 -22.74 -13.96
C GLU A 228 13.56 -21.51 -13.13
N LEU A 229 12.44 -20.87 -13.49
CA LEU A 229 11.89 -19.71 -12.82
C LEU A 229 10.48 -19.99 -12.29
N VAL A 230 10.10 -19.27 -11.24
CA VAL A 230 8.80 -19.36 -10.59
C VAL A 230 8.20 -17.96 -10.50
N ALA A 231 7.11 -17.70 -11.22
CA ALA A 231 6.33 -16.48 -11.05
C ALA A 231 5.25 -16.70 -9.98
N VAL A 232 5.06 -15.75 -9.08
CA VAL A 232 4.03 -15.83 -8.04
C VAL A 232 3.03 -14.69 -8.21
N LEU A 233 1.76 -15.03 -8.31
CA LEU A 233 0.63 -14.11 -8.46
C LEU A 233 -0.44 -14.46 -7.43
N ASP A 234 -0.81 -13.54 -6.54
CA ASP A 234 -1.98 -13.75 -5.68
C ASP A 234 -3.24 -13.97 -6.53
N ALA A 235 -4.20 -14.71 -5.99
CA ALA A 235 -5.45 -15.02 -6.67
C ALA A 235 -6.17 -13.78 -7.23
N ASP A 236 -6.10 -12.64 -6.54
CA ASP A 236 -6.69 -11.37 -6.96
C ASP A 236 -5.76 -10.49 -7.81
N HIS A 237 -4.54 -10.93 -8.14
CA HIS A 237 -3.57 -10.18 -8.94
C HIS A 237 -3.50 -10.71 -10.39
N ALA A 238 -4.47 -10.33 -11.21
CA ALA A 238 -4.47 -10.67 -12.64
C ALA A 238 -3.32 -9.96 -13.38
N PRO A 239 -2.44 -10.69 -14.09
CA PRO A 239 -1.29 -10.12 -14.78
C PRO A 239 -1.65 -9.47 -16.11
N THR A 240 -0.83 -8.51 -16.53
CA THR A 240 -0.85 -7.97 -17.89
C THR A 240 -0.11 -8.93 -18.82
N ARG A 241 -0.39 -8.85 -20.13
CA ARG A 241 0.22 -9.78 -21.10
C ARG A 241 1.73 -9.67 -21.17
N ASP A 242 2.26 -8.47 -20.95
CA ASP A 242 3.68 -8.18 -20.96
C ASP A 242 4.40 -8.54 -19.65
N PHE A 243 3.76 -9.17 -18.67
CA PHE A 243 4.39 -9.50 -17.38
C PHE A 243 5.71 -10.29 -17.52
N LEU A 244 5.72 -11.40 -18.27
CA LEU A 244 6.92 -12.23 -18.43
C LEU A 244 7.98 -11.56 -19.31
N THR A 245 7.58 -10.87 -20.40
CA THR A 245 8.53 -10.18 -21.28
C THR A 245 9.22 -9.00 -20.60
N GLN A 246 8.57 -8.37 -19.62
CA GLN A 246 9.14 -7.26 -18.87
C GLN A 246 10.00 -7.71 -17.67
N THR A 247 9.99 -9.01 -17.31
CA THR A 247 10.64 -9.51 -16.08
C THR A 247 11.70 -10.59 -16.33
N VAL A 248 11.46 -11.57 -17.21
CA VAL A 248 12.31 -12.75 -17.37
C VAL A 248 13.71 -12.41 -17.91
N GLY A 249 13.82 -11.41 -18.79
CA GLY A 249 15.08 -11.04 -19.44
C GLY A 249 16.20 -10.65 -18.47
N TYR A 250 15.89 -10.16 -17.27
CA TYR A 250 16.90 -9.79 -16.27
C TYR A 250 17.69 -11.01 -15.74
N PHE A 251 17.11 -12.20 -15.73
CA PHE A 251 17.79 -13.41 -15.24
C PHE A 251 18.92 -13.89 -16.15
N ALA A 252 18.98 -13.39 -17.39
CA ALA A 252 20.08 -13.64 -18.32
C ALA A 252 21.33 -12.79 -18.00
N GLU A 253 21.14 -11.63 -17.38
CA GLU A 253 22.23 -10.66 -17.12
C GLU A 253 23.04 -11.03 -15.88
N ASP A 254 22.39 -11.66 -14.89
CA ASP A 254 23.02 -12.01 -13.63
C ASP A 254 22.60 -13.42 -13.17
N PRO A 255 23.52 -14.41 -13.15
CA PRO A 255 23.22 -15.75 -12.67
C PRO A 255 22.92 -15.79 -11.17
N LYS A 256 23.31 -14.76 -10.40
CA LYS A 256 22.99 -14.57 -8.98
C LYS A 256 21.74 -13.74 -8.76
N LEU A 257 21.00 -13.33 -9.80
CA LEU A 257 19.67 -12.74 -9.63
C LEU A 257 18.68 -13.81 -9.19
N PHE A 258 18.08 -13.65 -8.01
CA PHE A 258 17.01 -14.53 -7.54
C PHE A 258 15.62 -13.94 -7.68
N LEU A 259 15.48 -12.61 -7.77
CA LEU A 259 14.19 -11.93 -7.70
C LEU A 259 14.10 -10.81 -8.73
N VAL A 260 12.99 -10.77 -9.46
CA VAL A 260 12.49 -9.59 -10.16
C VAL A 260 11.12 -9.26 -9.59
N GLN A 261 11.01 -8.15 -8.87
CA GLN A 261 9.77 -7.65 -8.26
C GLN A 261 9.15 -6.54 -9.12
N SER A 262 7.83 -6.59 -9.33
CA SER A 262 7.05 -5.48 -9.91
C SER A 262 6.10 -4.85 -8.87
N PRO A 263 5.53 -3.65 -9.12
CA PRO A 263 4.60 -2.98 -8.23
C PRO A 263 3.33 -3.79 -8.02
N HIS A 264 2.68 -3.59 -6.86
CA HIS A 264 1.26 -3.94 -6.73
C HIS A 264 0.43 -2.72 -7.12
N PHE A 265 -0.33 -2.86 -8.20
CA PHE A 265 -1.32 -1.88 -8.65
C PHE A 265 -2.71 -2.41 -8.36
N PHE A 266 -3.63 -1.56 -7.94
CA PHE A 266 -4.98 -1.96 -7.56
C PHE A 266 -6.03 -1.21 -8.37
N LEU A 267 -7.10 -1.90 -8.76
CA LEU A 267 -8.20 -1.34 -9.54
C LEU A 267 -9.16 -0.50 -8.70
N ASN A 268 -9.29 -0.82 -7.42
CA ASN A 268 -10.18 -0.13 -6.50
C ASN A 268 -9.42 0.63 -5.41
N PRO A 269 -10.05 1.70 -4.89
CA PRO A 269 -9.53 2.39 -3.72
C PRO A 269 -9.48 1.51 -2.49
N ASP A 270 -8.55 1.82 -1.59
CA ASP A 270 -8.68 1.40 -0.19
C ASP A 270 -9.83 2.14 0.51
N PRO A 271 -10.25 1.69 1.71
CA PRO A 271 -11.35 2.32 2.42
C PRO A 271 -11.12 3.80 2.76
N LEU A 272 -9.87 4.24 3.01
CA LEU A 272 -9.59 5.66 3.23
C LEU A 272 -9.87 6.44 1.94
N GLU A 273 -9.28 6.02 0.83
CA GLU A 273 -9.44 6.71 -0.45
C GLU A 273 -10.91 6.80 -0.89
N ARG A 274 -11.67 5.71 -0.73
CA ARG A 274 -13.08 5.67 -1.08
C ARG A 274 -13.90 6.58 -0.17
N ASN A 275 -13.73 6.45 1.14
CA ASN A 275 -14.59 7.18 2.09
C ASN A 275 -14.28 8.69 2.05
N LEU A 276 -13.02 9.06 1.74
CA LEU A 276 -12.61 10.43 1.52
C LEU A 276 -12.87 10.97 0.11
N ASP A 277 -13.21 10.09 -0.85
CA ASP A 277 -13.43 10.41 -2.27
C ASP A 277 -12.18 11.01 -2.96
N THR A 278 -11.04 10.34 -2.81
CA THR A 278 -9.72 10.85 -3.25
C THR A 278 -9.02 9.99 -4.30
N PHE A 279 -9.54 8.79 -4.60
CA PHE A 279 -8.90 7.82 -5.50
C PHE A 279 -8.60 8.35 -6.91
N GLY A 280 -9.47 9.19 -7.47
CA GLY A 280 -9.31 9.69 -8.82
C GLY A 280 -8.13 10.67 -9.00
N THR A 281 -7.65 11.28 -7.91
CA THR A 281 -6.75 12.44 -7.95
C THR A 281 -5.49 12.28 -7.10
N MET A 282 -5.63 11.81 -5.86
CA MET A 282 -4.54 11.64 -4.91
C MET A 282 -3.86 10.28 -5.13
N PRO A 283 -2.52 10.16 -5.11
CA PRO A 283 -1.84 8.87 -5.15
C PRO A 283 -2.24 7.94 -3.99
N SER A 284 -2.34 6.64 -4.28
CA SER A 284 -2.66 5.63 -3.26
C SER A 284 -1.52 5.41 -2.27
N GLU A 285 -1.85 4.83 -1.11
CA GLU A 285 -0.86 4.61 -0.05
C GLU A 285 0.32 3.74 -0.53
N ASN A 286 0.03 2.65 -1.24
CA ASN A 286 0.99 1.74 -1.84
C ASN A 286 1.92 2.41 -2.89
N GLU A 287 1.50 3.50 -3.52
CA GLU A 287 2.32 4.19 -4.54
C GLU A 287 3.56 4.85 -3.93
N MET A 288 3.54 5.23 -2.65
CA MET A 288 4.74 5.71 -1.95
C MET A 288 5.79 4.60 -1.86
N PHE A 289 5.37 3.38 -1.54
CA PHE A 289 6.27 2.24 -1.40
C PHE A 289 6.76 1.77 -2.78
N TYR A 290 5.85 1.46 -3.70
CA TYR A 290 6.21 0.90 -5.00
C TYR A 290 6.77 1.94 -5.98
N GLY A 291 6.35 3.21 -5.89
CA GLY A 291 6.79 4.23 -6.84
C GLY A 291 8.18 4.82 -6.56
N VAL A 292 8.63 4.83 -5.30
CA VAL A 292 9.92 5.44 -4.95
C VAL A 292 10.74 4.66 -3.91
N ILE A 293 10.12 4.09 -2.88
CA ILE A 293 10.88 3.36 -1.84
C ILE A 293 11.52 2.10 -2.43
N GLN A 294 10.78 1.27 -3.17
CA GLN A 294 11.31 0.07 -3.82
C GLN A 294 12.47 0.38 -4.77
N ARG A 295 12.42 1.49 -5.51
CA ARG A 295 13.54 1.95 -6.36
C ARG A 295 14.75 2.42 -5.55
N GLY A 296 14.52 2.93 -4.34
CA GLY A 296 15.56 3.23 -3.37
C GLY A 296 16.19 1.97 -2.78
N LEU A 297 15.38 0.95 -2.45
CA LEU A 297 15.85 -0.36 -1.98
C LEU A 297 16.64 -1.10 -3.07
N ASP A 298 16.17 -1.05 -4.33
CA ASP A 298 16.83 -1.66 -5.49
C ASP A 298 18.25 -1.15 -5.70
N LYS A 299 18.49 0.15 -5.47
CA LYS A 299 19.84 0.75 -5.52
C LYS A 299 20.85 0.02 -4.62
N TRP A 300 20.36 -0.49 -3.50
CA TRP A 300 21.17 -1.12 -2.46
C TRP A 300 21.07 -2.65 -2.49
N ASN A 301 20.58 -3.24 -3.59
CA ASN A 301 20.36 -4.67 -3.74
C ASN A 301 19.51 -5.25 -2.59
N ALA A 302 18.44 -4.54 -2.24
CA ALA A 302 17.57 -4.86 -1.12
C ALA A 302 16.08 -4.80 -1.49
N SER A 303 15.75 -4.83 -2.78
CA SER A 303 14.36 -5.01 -3.20
C SER A 303 13.93 -6.42 -2.82
N PHE A 304 12.89 -6.55 -2.02
CA PHE A 304 12.48 -7.83 -1.46
C PHE A 304 11.17 -8.31 -2.08
N PHE A 305 10.95 -9.62 -1.99
CA PHE A 305 9.75 -10.27 -2.48
C PHE A 305 8.54 -9.82 -1.65
N CYS A 306 7.53 -9.27 -2.33
CA CYS A 306 6.29 -8.76 -1.72
C CYS A 306 5.12 -9.75 -1.88
N GLY A 307 5.40 -11.05 -1.95
CA GLY A 307 4.39 -12.11 -1.92
C GLY A 307 3.68 -12.36 -3.26
N SER A 308 3.71 -11.41 -4.19
CA SER A 308 3.10 -11.52 -5.51
C SER A 308 3.75 -10.54 -6.49
N ALA A 309 3.41 -10.69 -7.78
CA ALA A 309 3.89 -9.84 -8.87
C ALA A 309 5.41 -9.91 -8.98
N ALA A 310 5.94 -11.12 -8.85
CA ALA A 310 7.37 -11.36 -8.83
C ALA A 310 7.72 -12.64 -9.57
N VAL A 311 8.92 -12.65 -10.15
CA VAL A 311 9.54 -13.85 -10.71
C VAL A 311 10.76 -14.17 -9.84
N LEU A 312 10.90 -15.44 -9.47
CA LEU A 312 11.95 -15.94 -8.62
C LEU A 312 12.76 -17.04 -9.32
N ARG A 313 14.05 -17.14 -9.04
CA ARG A 313 14.88 -18.25 -9.53
C ARG A 313 14.70 -19.48 -8.65
N ARG A 314 14.31 -20.62 -9.24
CA ARG A 314 14.12 -21.88 -8.51
C ARG A 314 15.36 -22.33 -7.77
N ALA A 315 16.52 -22.32 -8.42
CA ALA A 315 17.78 -22.75 -7.80
C ALA A 315 18.11 -21.97 -6.51
N ALA A 316 17.76 -20.68 -6.46
CA ALA A 316 17.88 -19.88 -5.24
C ALA A 316 16.91 -20.36 -4.16
N LEU A 317 15.64 -20.58 -4.51
CA LEU A 317 14.64 -21.10 -3.58
C LEU A 317 15.06 -22.46 -3.02
N GLU A 318 15.52 -23.38 -3.85
CA GLU A 318 16.01 -24.71 -3.43
C GLU A 318 17.21 -24.61 -2.49
N GLU A 319 18.17 -23.72 -2.78
CA GLU A 319 19.28 -23.43 -1.87
C GLU A 319 18.75 -22.94 -0.50
N GLY A 320 17.71 -22.10 -0.52
CA GLY A 320 17.00 -21.55 0.63
C GLY A 320 16.06 -22.53 1.35
N SER A 321 15.91 -23.77 0.88
CA SER A 321 14.92 -24.75 1.35
C SER A 321 13.46 -24.35 1.10
N GLY A 322 13.21 -23.66 -0.01
CA GLY A 322 11.90 -23.19 -0.46
C GLY A 322 11.54 -21.80 0.07
N PHE A 323 10.24 -21.51 0.12
CA PHE A 323 9.67 -20.35 0.77
C PHE A 323 9.67 -20.56 2.30
N SER A 324 10.17 -19.57 3.04
CA SER A 324 10.24 -19.64 4.51
C SER A 324 8.85 -19.55 5.14
N GLY A 325 8.67 -20.08 6.35
CA GLY A 325 7.35 -20.12 7.01
C GLY A 325 7.39 -19.86 8.52
N VAL A 326 8.42 -19.15 9.01
CA VAL A 326 8.56 -18.84 10.44
C VAL A 326 7.73 -17.61 10.80
N SER A 327 7.73 -16.60 9.94
CA SER A 327 6.87 -15.44 10.05
C SER A 327 5.61 -15.60 9.19
N ILE A 328 4.54 -14.89 9.56
CA ILE A 328 3.33 -14.78 8.72
C ILE A 328 3.52 -13.93 7.44
N THR A 329 4.69 -13.29 7.29
CA THR A 329 5.12 -12.61 6.05
C THR A 329 6.29 -13.41 5.46
N GLU A 330 5.95 -14.54 4.84
CA GLU A 330 6.91 -15.50 4.27
C GLU A 330 7.79 -14.90 3.18
N ASP A 331 7.26 -13.88 2.53
CA ASP A 331 7.78 -13.27 1.33
C ASP A 331 9.07 -12.47 1.59
N CYS A 332 8.97 -11.46 2.46
CA CYS A 332 10.09 -10.66 2.91
C CYS A 332 11.11 -11.53 3.68
N GLU A 333 10.62 -12.50 4.45
CA GLU A 333 11.46 -13.46 5.16
C GLU A 333 12.36 -14.26 4.21
N THR A 334 11.78 -14.83 3.15
CA THR A 334 12.51 -15.58 2.12
C THR A 334 13.56 -14.70 1.44
N ALA A 335 13.20 -13.46 1.09
CA ALA A 335 14.14 -12.53 0.46
C ALA A 335 15.33 -12.17 1.36
N ILE A 336 15.11 -12.00 2.67
CA ILE A 336 16.19 -11.73 3.63
C ILE A 336 17.18 -12.90 3.67
N ASP A 337 16.67 -14.13 3.68
CA ASP A 337 17.50 -15.33 3.75
C ASP A 337 18.31 -15.54 2.46
N LEU A 338 17.73 -15.25 1.29
CA LEU A 338 18.42 -15.35 0.01
C LEU A 338 19.44 -14.22 -0.22
N HIS A 339 19.12 -12.97 0.13
CA HIS A 339 20.12 -11.90 0.12
C HIS A 339 21.30 -12.18 1.05
N ALA A 340 21.06 -12.78 2.22
CA ALA A 340 22.12 -13.17 3.15
C ALA A 340 23.04 -14.27 2.59
N ARG A 341 22.59 -15.02 1.59
CA ARG A 341 23.38 -16.01 0.85
C ARG A 341 24.09 -15.43 -0.39
N GLY A 342 24.00 -14.11 -0.59
CA GLY A 342 24.66 -13.41 -1.68
C GLY A 342 23.93 -13.46 -3.02
N TRP A 343 22.63 -13.81 -3.02
CA TRP A 343 21.78 -13.60 -4.19
C TRP A 343 21.43 -12.10 -4.34
N ASN A 344 21.02 -11.70 -5.54
CA ASN A 344 20.68 -10.34 -5.92
C ASN A 344 19.21 -10.20 -6.30
N SER A 345 18.67 -8.99 -6.19
CA SER A 345 17.30 -8.62 -6.56
C SER A 345 17.27 -7.48 -7.56
N VAL A 346 16.21 -7.42 -8.37
CA VAL A 346 15.88 -6.30 -9.25
C VAL A 346 14.44 -5.86 -9.02
N TYR A 347 14.20 -4.55 -9.06
CA TYR A 347 12.87 -3.97 -9.11
C TYR A 347 12.54 -3.35 -10.47
N VAL A 348 11.37 -3.67 -11.02
CA VAL A 348 10.84 -3.10 -12.26
C VAL A 348 9.62 -2.23 -11.93
N ASP A 349 9.75 -0.90 -11.99
CA ASP A 349 8.67 0.05 -11.68
C ASP A 349 7.65 0.18 -12.83
N ARG A 350 6.94 -0.92 -13.12
CA ARG A 350 5.87 -0.99 -14.11
C ARG A 350 4.69 -1.81 -13.57
N PRO A 351 3.46 -1.30 -13.55
CA PRO A 351 2.29 -2.04 -13.06
C PRO A 351 1.92 -3.19 -14.00
N LEU A 352 2.48 -4.38 -13.74
CA LEU A 352 2.31 -5.58 -14.57
C LEU A 352 1.23 -6.54 -14.03
N ILE A 353 0.56 -6.15 -12.95
CA ILE A 353 -0.65 -6.81 -12.43
C ILE A 353 -1.69 -5.75 -12.12
N ALA A 354 -2.95 -6.15 -12.01
CA ALA A 354 -3.98 -5.33 -11.40
C ALA A 354 -4.75 -6.14 -10.35
N GLY A 355 -4.69 -5.66 -9.13
CA GLY A 355 -5.19 -6.29 -7.91
C GLY A 355 -6.44 -5.66 -7.33
N LEU A 356 -6.89 -6.21 -6.20
CA LEU A 356 -7.99 -5.67 -5.42
C LEU A 356 -7.55 -5.23 -4.01
N GLN A 357 -8.05 -4.09 -3.54
CA GLN A 357 -7.89 -3.64 -2.16
C GLN A 357 -9.06 -4.09 -1.28
N PRO A 358 -8.87 -4.24 0.05
CA PRO A 358 -9.96 -4.57 0.98
C PRO A 358 -11.12 -3.59 0.86
N LEU A 359 -12.36 -4.11 0.81
CA LEU A 359 -13.53 -3.27 0.63
C LEU A 359 -13.90 -2.51 1.91
N THR A 360 -13.74 -3.10 3.09
CA THR A 360 -14.16 -2.47 4.35
C THR A 360 -12.98 -1.99 5.17
N PHE A 361 -13.24 -1.00 6.02
CA PHE A 361 -12.24 -0.47 6.94
C PHE A 361 -11.70 -1.56 7.89
N SER A 362 -12.55 -2.47 8.36
CA SER A 362 -12.14 -3.57 9.23
C SER A 362 -11.27 -4.59 8.51
N ALA A 363 -11.60 -4.97 7.26
CA ALA A 363 -10.74 -5.82 6.45
C ALA A 363 -9.39 -5.17 6.16
N PHE A 364 -9.36 -3.86 5.91
CA PHE A 364 -8.12 -3.09 5.75
C PHE A 364 -7.27 -3.13 7.03
N ILE A 365 -7.83 -2.83 8.19
CA ILE A 365 -7.10 -2.93 9.48
C ILE A 365 -6.63 -4.37 9.74
N GLY A 366 -7.44 -5.37 9.42
CA GLY A 366 -7.07 -6.79 9.51
C GLY A 366 -5.84 -7.13 8.66
N GLN A 367 -5.80 -6.67 7.41
CA GLN A 367 -4.65 -6.85 6.52
C GLN A 367 -3.39 -6.17 7.09
N ARG A 368 -3.48 -4.92 7.52
CA ARG A 368 -2.33 -4.14 8.02
C ARG A 368 -1.83 -4.64 9.37
N SER A 369 -2.73 -5.14 10.21
CA SER A 369 -2.39 -5.85 11.45
C SER A 369 -1.49 -7.05 11.19
N ARG A 370 -1.79 -7.86 10.16
CA ARG A 370 -0.93 -8.99 9.76
C ARG A 370 0.44 -8.54 9.28
N TRP A 371 0.51 -7.51 8.44
CA TRP A 371 1.80 -7.01 7.97
C TRP A 371 2.65 -6.46 9.12
N ALA A 372 2.04 -5.75 10.07
CA ALA A 372 2.72 -5.26 11.27
C ALA A 372 3.28 -6.41 12.11
N GLN A 373 2.46 -7.44 12.38
CA GLN A 373 2.89 -8.61 13.14
C GLN A 373 4.03 -9.36 12.44
N GLY A 374 3.90 -9.63 11.14
CA GLY A 374 4.93 -10.33 10.37
C GLY A 374 6.26 -9.58 10.33
N MET A 375 6.23 -8.27 10.08
CA MET A 375 7.45 -7.47 10.03
C MET A 375 8.12 -7.32 11.40
N ILE A 376 7.36 -7.28 12.49
CA ILE A 376 7.89 -7.33 13.86
C ILE A 376 8.47 -8.72 14.18
N GLN A 377 7.83 -9.81 13.74
CA GLN A 377 8.39 -11.15 13.85
C GLN A 377 9.73 -11.25 13.11
N ILE A 378 9.82 -10.76 11.87
CA ILE A 378 11.07 -10.72 11.10
C ILE A 378 12.12 -9.91 11.87
N MET A 379 11.77 -8.74 12.40
CA MET A 379 12.67 -7.91 13.19
C MET A 379 13.30 -8.68 14.37
N LEU A 380 12.49 -9.43 15.11
CA LEU A 380 12.90 -10.11 16.35
C LEU A 380 13.55 -11.48 16.10
N LEU A 381 13.01 -12.26 15.16
CA LEU A 381 13.41 -13.64 14.90
C LEU A 381 14.52 -13.75 13.85
N LYS A 382 14.47 -12.96 12.77
CA LYS A 382 15.49 -12.97 11.70
C LYS A 382 16.58 -11.92 11.90
N ARG A 383 16.30 -10.87 12.69
CA ARG A 383 17.26 -9.84 13.11
C ARG A 383 18.07 -9.28 11.94
N PRO A 384 17.43 -8.74 10.88
CA PRO A 384 18.11 -8.35 9.65
C PRO A 384 19.30 -7.41 9.88
N VAL A 385 19.21 -6.49 10.85
CA VAL A 385 20.29 -5.55 11.22
C VAL A 385 21.60 -6.25 11.64
N LEU A 386 21.49 -7.44 12.24
CA LEU A 386 22.63 -8.22 12.74
C LEU A 386 22.91 -9.46 11.89
N LYS A 387 22.13 -9.70 10.84
CA LYS A 387 22.20 -10.93 10.04
C LYS A 387 23.52 -10.98 9.26
N ARG A 388 24.26 -12.08 9.45
CA ARG A 388 25.48 -12.36 8.67
C ARG A 388 25.12 -12.58 7.20
N GLY A 389 26.05 -12.22 6.30
CA GLY A 389 25.86 -12.33 4.86
C GLY A 389 25.16 -11.12 4.21
N LEU A 390 24.32 -10.37 4.94
CA LEU A 390 23.82 -9.08 4.46
C LEU A 390 24.90 -7.99 4.52
N THR A 391 24.98 -7.19 3.46
CA THR A 391 25.78 -5.96 3.44
C THR A 391 25.22 -4.90 4.39
N PHE A 392 26.03 -3.91 4.76
CA PHE A 392 25.57 -2.80 5.60
C PHE A 392 24.37 -2.05 5.00
N SER A 393 24.40 -1.79 3.68
CA SER A 393 23.29 -1.12 2.99
C SER A 393 22.01 -1.95 3.02
N GLN A 394 22.10 -3.26 2.75
CA GLN A 394 20.94 -4.16 2.86
C GLN A 394 20.37 -4.20 4.27
N ARG A 395 21.23 -4.20 5.32
CA ARG A 395 20.80 -4.14 6.71
C ARG A 395 19.99 -2.88 7.00
N LEU A 396 20.44 -1.71 6.53
CA LEU A 396 19.69 -0.46 6.68
C LEU A 396 18.38 -0.47 5.90
N CYS A 397 18.36 -1.01 4.68
CA CYS A 397 17.15 -1.15 3.88
C CYS A 397 16.11 -2.05 4.56
N TYR A 398 16.51 -3.22 5.06
CA TYR A 398 15.62 -4.09 5.83
C TYR A 398 15.22 -3.51 7.19
N ALA A 399 16.11 -2.74 7.83
CA ALA A 399 15.76 -1.96 9.02
C ALA A 399 14.66 -0.96 8.70
N SER A 400 14.75 -0.26 7.56
CA SER A 400 13.71 0.66 7.09
C SER A 400 12.34 -0.01 7.01
N SER A 401 12.28 -1.21 6.42
CA SER A 401 11.02 -1.92 6.22
C SER A 401 10.45 -2.51 7.50
N THR A 402 11.31 -3.01 8.39
CA THR A 402 10.88 -3.66 9.64
C THR A 402 10.57 -2.66 10.75
N LEU A 403 11.44 -1.66 10.97
CA LEU A 403 11.26 -0.65 12.03
C LEU A 403 10.06 0.25 11.77
N TYR A 404 9.69 0.50 10.51
CA TYR A 404 8.50 1.30 10.15
C TYR A 404 7.25 0.85 10.91
N TRP A 405 7.06 -0.45 11.10
CA TRP A 405 5.87 -1.02 11.77
C TRP A 405 5.80 -0.76 13.28
N LEU A 406 6.76 -0.01 13.84
CA LEU A 406 6.70 0.54 15.20
C LEU A 406 6.03 1.93 15.25
N PHE A 407 5.61 2.49 14.10
CA PHE A 407 4.88 3.77 14.04
C PHE A 407 3.66 3.84 14.99
N PRO A 408 2.90 2.75 15.28
CA PRO A 408 1.76 2.83 16.19
C PRO A 408 2.10 3.39 17.57
N PHE A 409 3.29 3.06 18.09
CA PHE A 409 3.73 3.57 19.38
C PHE A 409 3.99 5.08 19.33
N ALA A 410 4.77 5.54 18.34
CA ALA A 410 5.11 6.96 18.21
C ALA A 410 3.86 7.83 17.98
N ARG A 411 2.94 7.41 17.10
CA ARG A 411 1.72 8.15 16.79
C ARG A 411 0.79 8.27 17.99
N LEU A 412 0.65 7.22 18.80
CA LEU A 412 -0.14 7.28 20.03
C LEU A 412 0.49 8.18 21.08
N ILE A 413 1.83 8.18 21.21
CA ILE A 413 2.53 9.12 22.09
C ILE A 413 2.30 10.57 21.63
N PHE A 414 2.43 10.89 20.34
CA PHE A 414 2.15 12.24 19.82
C PHE A 414 0.70 12.67 20.02
N LEU A 415 -0.25 11.73 19.95
CA LEU A 415 -1.66 11.99 20.21
C LEU A 415 -1.91 12.44 21.66
N ILE A 416 -1.33 11.73 22.63
CA ILE A 416 -1.59 11.96 24.07
C ILE A 416 -0.70 13.04 24.67
N SER A 417 0.46 13.33 24.07
CA SER A 417 1.47 14.23 24.64
C SER A 417 0.92 15.62 25.00
N PRO A 418 0.11 16.30 24.15
CA PRO A 418 -0.48 17.60 24.51
C PRO A 418 -1.41 17.52 25.74
N LEU A 419 -2.07 16.38 25.95
CA LEU A 419 -3.04 16.20 27.02
C LEU A 419 -2.38 16.13 28.41
N PHE A 420 -1.12 15.71 28.49
CA PHE A 420 -0.36 15.72 29.75
C PHE A 420 -0.25 17.13 30.32
N TYR A 421 0.05 18.13 29.49
CA TYR A 421 0.08 19.52 29.93
C TYR A 421 -1.34 20.07 30.13
N LEU A 422 -2.25 19.89 29.15
CA LEU A 422 -3.57 20.52 29.20
C LEU A 422 -4.44 20.04 30.38
N PHE A 423 -4.41 18.75 30.73
CA PHE A 423 -5.24 18.21 31.80
C PHE A 423 -4.52 18.10 33.14
N PHE A 424 -3.21 17.87 33.14
CA PHE A 424 -2.47 17.56 34.36
C PHE A 424 -1.35 18.56 34.67
N SER A 425 -1.16 19.59 33.84
CA SER A 425 -0.09 20.59 33.99
C SER A 425 1.33 19.98 34.03
N LEU A 426 1.51 18.79 33.47
CA LEU A 426 2.81 18.13 33.41
C LEU A 426 3.71 18.86 32.42
N LYS A 427 4.90 19.24 32.86
CA LYS A 427 5.90 19.97 32.07
C LYS A 427 6.82 18.98 31.38
N ILE A 428 6.31 18.32 30.34
CA ILE A 428 7.03 17.26 29.61
C ILE A 428 8.06 17.81 28.60
N PHE A 429 8.09 19.13 28.43
CA PHE A 429 8.97 19.85 27.53
C PHE A 429 9.33 21.19 28.17
N ASN A 430 10.60 21.41 28.49
CA ASN A 430 11.07 22.66 29.09
C ASN A 430 11.62 23.60 28.01
N ALA A 431 10.76 24.46 27.47
CA ALA A 431 11.12 25.49 26.50
C ALA A 431 10.11 26.65 26.50
N SER A 432 10.56 27.84 26.13
CA SER A 432 9.69 29.01 25.93
C SER A 432 8.97 28.98 24.58
N GLY A 433 7.95 29.82 24.39
CA GLY A 433 7.30 30.02 23.09
C GLY A 433 8.26 30.49 21.99
N GLU A 434 9.27 31.30 22.32
CA GLU A 434 10.27 31.76 21.36
C GLU A 434 11.22 30.64 20.93
N GLU A 435 11.63 29.78 21.87
CA GLU A 435 12.42 28.59 21.56
C GLU A 435 11.65 27.60 20.71
N PHE A 436 10.34 27.45 20.94
CA PHE A 436 9.47 26.67 20.07
C PHE A 436 9.50 27.20 18.63
N LEU A 437 9.35 28.50 18.42
CA LEU A 437 9.38 29.09 17.08
C LEU A 437 10.73 28.86 16.40
N ALA A 438 11.84 29.12 17.11
CA ALA A 438 13.16 29.05 16.52
C ALA A 438 13.63 27.62 16.22
N TYR A 439 13.37 26.67 17.12
CA TYR A 439 13.82 25.29 16.97
C TYR A 439 12.75 24.41 16.34
N ILE A 440 11.57 24.29 16.97
CA ILE A 440 10.56 23.28 16.60
C ILE A 440 9.86 23.65 15.30
N ALA A 441 9.36 24.88 15.16
CA ALA A 441 8.61 25.29 13.97
C ALA A 441 9.50 25.26 12.71
N ILE A 442 10.72 25.80 12.81
CA ILE A 442 11.71 25.76 11.71
C ILE A 442 12.04 24.31 11.33
N TYR A 443 12.35 23.46 12.30
CA TYR A 443 12.61 22.02 12.08
C TYR A 443 11.43 21.36 11.37
N MET A 444 10.20 21.54 11.86
CA MET A 444 9.02 20.90 11.30
C MET A 444 8.76 21.36 9.87
N ILE A 445 8.86 22.65 9.58
CA ILE A 445 8.68 23.17 8.22
C ILE A 445 9.73 22.58 7.27
N ILE A 446 11.01 22.58 7.67
CA ILE A 446 12.08 22.00 6.87
C ILE A 446 11.87 20.50 6.65
N ASN A 447 11.48 19.75 7.68
CA ASN A 447 11.20 18.33 7.59
C ASN A 447 10.05 18.06 6.59
N VAL A 448 8.94 18.80 6.66
CA VAL A 448 7.83 18.67 5.71
C VAL A 448 8.26 19.04 4.28
N ILE A 449 9.12 20.05 4.11
CA ILE A 449 9.68 20.40 2.80
C ILE A 449 10.55 19.26 2.25
N MET A 450 11.41 18.66 3.09
CA MET A 450 12.27 17.53 2.71
C MET A 450 11.45 16.31 2.34
N GLN A 451 10.44 15.95 3.14
CA GLN A 451 9.53 14.85 2.83
C GLN A 451 8.79 15.09 1.52
N ASN A 452 8.28 16.29 1.28
CA ASN A 452 7.64 16.61 0.00
C ASN A 452 8.64 16.61 -1.17
N TYR A 453 9.91 16.93 -0.93
CA TYR A 453 10.94 16.85 -1.96
C TYR A 453 11.27 15.40 -2.34
N MET A 454 11.23 14.48 -1.37
CA MET A 454 11.50 13.04 -1.58
C MET A 454 10.28 12.29 -2.12
N TYR A 455 9.09 12.59 -1.59
CA TYR A 455 7.88 11.80 -1.78
C TYR A 455 6.72 12.54 -2.42
N GLY A 456 6.82 13.85 -2.67
CA GLY A 456 5.66 14.69 -2.97
C GLY A 456 4.85 14.30 -4.21
N ARG A 457 5.43 13.54 -5.16
CA ARG A 457 4.70 12.96 -6.30
C ARG A 457 3.87 11.73 -5.93
N TYR A 458 4.22 11.03 -4.86
CA TYR A 458 3.64 9.74 -4.47
C TYR A 458 2.86 9.81 -3.16
N ARG A 459 3.01 10.89 -2.39
CA ARG A 459 2.30 11.10 -1.13
C ARG A 459 2.12 12.58 -0.87
N TRP A 460 0.88 13.00 -0.68
CA TRP A 460 0.54 14.37 -0.33
C TRP A 460 0.80 14.65 1.16
N PRO A 461 1.05 15.91 1.55
CA PRO A 461 1.23 16.30 2.95
C PRO A 461 0.09 15.83 3.85
N TRP A 462 0.39 15.42 5.08
CA TRP A 462 -0.57 15.01 6.13
C TRP A 462 -1.35 13.72 5.87
N ILE A 463 -1.30 13.17 4.66
CA ILE A 463 -1.93 11.89 4.34
C ILE A 463 -1.22 10.74 5.05
N SER A 464 0.11 10.75 5.15
CA SER A 464 0.84 9.74 5.94
C SER A 464 0.43 9.76 7.40
N GLU A 465 0.34 10.95 8.00
CA GLU A 465 -0.13 11.15 9.37
C GLU A 465 -1.53 10.56 9.57
N LEU A 466 -2.45 10.82 8.63
CA LEU A 466 -3.81 10.28 8.68
C LEU A 466 -3.84 8.74 8.59
N TYR A 467 -3.14 8.16 7.60
CA TYR A 467 -3.07 6.71 7.42
C TYR A 467 -2.47 6.01 8.65
N GLU A 468 -1.34 6.52 9.13
CA GLU A 468 -0.65 5.96 10.29
C GLU A 468 -1.49 6.14 11.56
N TYR A 469 -2.10 7.31 11.78
CA TYR A 469 -2.95 7.54 12.95
C TYR A 469 -4.11 6.54 13.03
N ILE A 470 -4.86 6.39 11.93
CA ILE A 470 -6.02 5.51 11.88
C ILE A 470 -5.63 4.05 12.12
N GLN A 471 -4.51 3.63 11.55
CA GLN A 471 -3.98 2.29 11.80
C GLN A 471 -3.49 2.11 13.24
N SER A 472 -2.85 3.12 13.83
CA SER A 472 -2.18 3.05 15.14
C SER A 472 -3.11 2.61 16.27
N VAL A 473 -4.35 3.13 16.29
CA VAL A 473 -5.36 2.83 17.31
C VAL A 473 -5.64 1.32 17.42
N HIS A 474 -5.53 0.58 16.31
CA HIS A 474 -5.79 -0.85 16.26
C HIS A 474 -4.50 -1.68 16.22
N LEU A 475 -3.50 -1.24 15.46
CA LEU A 475 -2.25 -1.98 15.23
C LEU A 475 -1.37 -2.07 16.47
N VAL A 476 -1.48 -1.15 17.44
CA VAL A 476 -0.67 -1.21 18.67
C VAL A 476 -0.84 -2.53 19.41
N ARG A 477 -2.06 -3.10 19.44
CA ARG A 477 -2.33 -4.40 20.08
C ARG A 477 -1.64 -5.54 19.36
N ALA A 478 -1.69 -5.51 18.03
CA ALA A 478 -1.00 -6.48 17.18
C ALA A 478 0.52 -6.40 17.34
N ALA A 479 1.07 -5.18 17.38
CA ALA A 479 2.49 -4.94 17.60
C ALA A 479 2.95 -5.44 18.98
N ILE A 480 2.24 -5.10 20.05
CA ILE A 480 2.53 -5.61 21.41
C ILE A 480 2.47 -7.14 21.44
N SER A 481 1.44 -7.75 20.84
CA SER A 481 1.31 -9.20 20.77
C SER A 481 2.51 -9.86 20.08
N ALA A 482 2.95 -9.33 18.94
CA ALA A 482 4.12 -9.84 18.23
C ALA A 482 5.44 -9.61 19.00
N ILE A 483 5.57 -8.50 19.74
CA ILE A 483 6.75 -8.23 20.58
C ILE A 483 6.84 -9.20 21.76
N LEU A 484 5.73 -9.43 22.47
CA LEU A 484 5.70 -10.28 23.66
C LEU A 484 5.75 -11.77 23.31
N HIS A 485 5.09 -12.17 22.22
CA HIS A 485 4.94 -13.57 21.82
C HIS A 485 5.18 -13.77 20.32
N PRO A 486 6.40 -13.56 19.81
CA PRO A 486 6.66 -13.55 18.36
C PRO A 486 6.30 -14.85 17.62
N THR A 487 6.21 -16.01 18.30
CA THR A 487 5.87 -17.29 17.67
C THR A 487 4.38 -17.64 17.72
N LYS A 488 3.55 -16.88 18.43
CA LYS A 488 2.12 -17.18 18.64
C LYS A 488 1.13 -16.54 17.64
N PRO A 489 1.37 -15.35 17.05
CA PRO A 489 0.44 -14.76 16.10
C PRO A 489 0.13 -15.72 14.96
N THR A 490 -1.12 -16.18 14.89
CA THR A 490 -1.60 -17.06 13.85
C THR A 490 -2.38 -16.29 12.79
N PHE A 491 -2.30 -16.79 11.56
CA PHE A 491 -3.04 -16.26 10.44
C PHE A 491 -4.51 -16.72 10.52
N LYS A 492 -5.44 -15.77 10.69
CA LYS A 492 -6.85 -15.99 10.38
C LYS A 492 -7.16 -15.35 9.03
N VAL A 493 -7.68 -16.14 8.12
CA VAL A 493 -8.06 -15.70 6.78
C VAL A 493 -9.08 -14.56 6.91
N THR A 494 -8.79 -13.46 6.25
CA THR A 494 -9.67 -12.28 6.24
C THR A 494 -10.90 -12.60 5.40
N ALA A 495 -12.10 -12.24 5.88
CA ALA A 495 -13.32 -12.42 5.11
C ALA A 495 -13.19 -11.59 3.81
N LYS A 496 -13.36 -12.24 2.66
CA LYS A 496 -13.37 -11.58 1.34
C LYS A 496 -14.79 -11.21 0.88
N ASP A 497 -15.82 -11.78 1.54
CA ASP A 497 -17.25 -11.59 1.23
C ASP A 497 -17.90 -10.50 2.08
N GLU A 498 -17.33 -9.30 2.09
CA GLU A 498 -17.96 -8.16 2.75
C GLU A 498 -18.59 -7.24 1.70
N SER A 499 -19.90 -7.00 1.82
CA SER A 499 -20.63 -6.04 0.97
C SER A 499 -20.93 -4.75 1.73
N LEU A 500 -20.92 -3.62 1.02
CA LEU A 500 -21.31 -2.31 1.54
C LEU A 500 -22.59 -1.83 0.88
N GLU A 501 -23.68 -2.57 1.12
CA GLU A 501 -24.99 -2.26 0.54
C GLU A 501 -25.60 -0.97 1.08
N GLU A 502 -25.16 -0.51 2.24
CA GLU A 502 -25.61 0.74 2.85
C GLU A 502 -24.42 1.54 3.40
N SER A 503 -24.58 2.87 3.47
CA SER A 503 -23.62 3.72 4.15
C SER A 503 -23.72 3.49 5.66
N ARG A 504 -22.60 3.19 6.31
CA ARG A 504 -22.57 2.78 7.72
C ARG A 504 -21.38 3.36 8.47
N ILE A 505 -21.44 3.34 9.78
CA ILE A 505 -20.26 3.55 10.63
C ILE A 505 -19.61 2.20 10.85
N SER A 506 -18.29 2.10 10.62
CA SER A 506 -17.56 0.86 10.91
C SER A 506 -17.68 0.47 12.38
N GLU A 507 -17.74 -0.82 12.63
CA GLU A 507 -17.66 -1.45 13.95
C GLU A 507 -16.38 -1.07 14.73
N LEU A 508 -15.32 -0.67 14.02
CA LEU A 508 -14.07 -0.21 14.63
C LEU A 508 -14.04 1.31 14.91
N ALA A 509 -15.13 2.04 14.65
CA ALA A 509 -15.14 3.50 14.71
C ALA A 509 -15.16 4.10 16.13
N ALA A 510 -15.65 3.37 17.13
CA ALA A 510 -15.93 3.92 18.47
C ALA A 510 -14.73 4.65 19.13
N PRO A 511 -13.49 4.12 19.08
CA PRO A 511 -12.33 4.81 19.63
C PRO A 511 -12.09 6.20 19.02
N PHE A 512 -12.37 6.39 17.73
CA PHE A 512 -12.11 7.66 17.05
C PHE A 512 -13.06 8.78 17.52
N TYR A 513 -14.33 8.46 17.72
CA TYR A 513 -15.29 9.42 18.28
C TYR A 513 -14.95 9.80 19.73
N MET A 514 -14.50 8.83 20.53
CA MET A 514 -14.05 9.08 21.90
C MET A 514 -12.81 9.98 21.93
N ILE A 515 -11.79 9.67 21.11
CA ILE A 515 -10.59 10.50 21.00
C ILE A 515 -10.95 11.90 20.51
N PHE A 516 -11.82 12.02 19.50
CA PHE A 516 -12.29 13.31 19.02
C PHE A 516 -12.92 14.15 20.14
N ALA A 517 -13.79 13.55 20.96
CA ALA A 517 -14.41 14.24 22.09
C ALA A 517 -13.39 14.69 23.14
N ILE A 518 -12.39 13.85 23.46
CA ILE A 518 -11.31 14.18 24.40
C ILE A 518 -10.47 15.35 23.87
N LEU A 519 -10.07 15.32 22.60
CA LEU A 519 -9.29 16.38 21.98
C LEU A 519 -10.08 17.68 21.88
N LEU A 520 -11.38 17.60 21.58
CA LEU A 520 -12.28 18.76 21.55
C LEU A 520 -12.40 19.40 22.94
N PHE A 521 -12.54 18.57 23.99
CA PHE A 521 -12.47 19.05 25.37
C PHE A 521 -11.11 19.69 25.67
N GLY A 522 -10.01 19.11 25.17
CA GLY A 522 -8.66 19.68 25.23
C GLY A 522 -8.55 21.08 24.60
N VAL A 523 -9.26 21.35 23.50
CA VAL A 523 -9.35 22.69 22.90
C VAL A 523 -10.07 23.64 23.86
N GLY A 524 -11.19 23.21 24.46
CA GLY A 524 -11.89 24.00 25.48
C GLY A 524 -11.00 24.35 26.68
N VAL A 525 -10.24 23.37 27.18
CA VAL A 525 -9.27 23.58 28.27
C VAL A 525 -8.13 24.51 27.86
N THR A 526 -7.69 24.45 26.60
CA THR A 526 -6.69 25.40 26.07
C THR A 526 -7.21 26.83 26.15
N VAL A 527 -8.43 27.08 25.65
CA VAL A 527 -9.04 28.42 25.68
C VAL A 527 -9.19 28.90 27.13
N TRP A 528 -9.71 28.05 28.01
CA TRP A 528 -9.86 28.38 29.43
C TRP A 528 -8.52 28.74 30.09
N ARG A 529 -7.46 27.94 29.86
CA ARG A 529 -6.12 28.22 30.41
C ARG A 529 -5.53 29.53 29.90
N VAL A 530 -5.68 29.85 28.61
CA VAL A 530 -5.18 31.14 28.07
C VAL A 530 -5.86 32.33 28.73
N LEU A 531 -7.15 32.21 29.08
CA LEU A 531 -7.91 33.28 29.74
C LEU A 531 -7.58 33.41 31.23
N GLU A 532 -7.48 32.29 31.95
CA GLU A 532 -7.25 32.27 33.41
C GLU A 532 -5.77 32.32 33.81
N GLN A 533 -4.86 31.88 32.92
CA GLN A 533 -3.42 31.82 33.16
C GLN A 533 -2.64 32.56 32.05
N PRO A 534 -2.80 33.90 31.91
CA PRO A 534 -2.17 34.65 30.82
C PRO A 534 -0.63 34.58 30.81
N TYR A 535 -0.01 34.34 31.97
CA TYR A 535 1.44 34.21 32.10
C TYR A 535 2.02 32.96 31.43
N ASP A 536 1.23 31.89 31.30
CA ASP A 536 1.62 30.64 30.63
C ASP A 536 0.98 30.53 29.22
N ALA A 537 0.47 31.65 28.68
CA ALA A 537 -0.31 31.65 27.45
C ALA A 537 0.51 31.23 26.23
N ASP A 538 1.78 31.61 26.15
CA ASP A 538 2.67 31.25 25.04
C ASP A 538 2.86 29.72 24.91
N ILE A 539 3.18 29.05 26.02
CA ILE A 539 3.31 27.59 26.10
C ILE A 539 1.96 26.93 25.86
N THR A 540 0.89 27.45 26.46
CA THR A 540 -0.46 26.90 26.31
C THR A 540 -0.94 26.96 24.86
N LEU A 541 -0.64 28.04 24.13
CA LEU A 541 -0.97 28.16 22.71
C LEU A 541 -0.17 27.17 21.85
N VAL A 542 1.10 26.93 22.15
CA VAL A 542 1.91 25.91 21.46
C VAL A 542 1.33 24.52 21.66
N VAL A 543 1.06 24.12 22.90
CA VAL A 543 0.48 22.81 23.22
C VAL A 543 -0.93 22.68 22.65
N GLY A 544 -1.74 23.73 22.79
CA GLY A 544 -3.07 23.83 22.19
C GLY A 544 -3.05 23.70 20.68
N GLY A 545 -2.02 24.24 20.02
CA GLY A 545 -1.77 24.09 18.58
C GLY A 545 -1.55 22.63 18.18
N TRP A 546 -0.76 21.86 18.93
CA TRP A 546 -0.61 20.42 18.71
C TRP A 546 -1.90 19.64 18.97
N ASN A 547 -2.64 19.98 20.03
CA ASN A 547 -3.94 19.38 20.31
C ASN A 547 -4.94 19.66 19.18
N LEU A 548 -4.95 20.89 18.64
CA LEU A 548 -5.77 21.27 17.50
C LEU A 548 -5.36 20.53 16.23
N PHE A 549 -4.06 20.40 15.96
CA PHE A 549 -3.55 19.60 14.84
C PHE A 549 -4.01 18.14 14.95
N ASN A 550 -3.89 17.53 16.13
CA ASN A 550 -4.41 16.19 16.40
C ASN A 550 -5.93 16.15 16.15
N LEU A 551 -6.70 17.12 16.65
CA LEU A 551 -8.15 17.20 16.46
C LEU A 551 -8.53 17.24 14.97
N ILE A 552 -7.77 17.96 14.14
CA ILE A 552 -7.99 18.03 12.69
C ILE A 552 -7.77 16.65 12.04
N ILE A 553 -6.68 15.96 12.39
CA ILE A 553 -6.38 14.60 11.89
C ILE A 553 -7.49 13.63 12.31
N VAL A 554 -7.89 13.64 13.59
CA VAL A 554 -8.95 12.77 14.11
C VAL A 554 -10.30 13.11 13.49
N GLY A 555 -10.60 14.38 13.28
CA GLY A 555 -11.80 14.83 12.60
C GLY A 555 -11.89 14.27 11.18
N CYS A 556 -10.78 14.30 10.42
CA CYS A 556 -10.71 13.66 9.11
C CYS A 556 -10.91 12.12 9.21
N ALA A 557 -10.33 11.50 10.24
CA ALA A 557 -10.50 10.07 10.51
C ALA A 557 -11.96 9.66 10.79
N LEU A 558 -12.80 10.54 11.35
CA LEU A 558 -14.24 10.29 11.48
C LEU A 558 -14.91 10.07 10.11
N GLY A 559 -14.47 10.82 9.10
CA GLY A 559 -14.90 10.58 7.72
C GLY A 559 -14.43 9.22 7.20
N VAL A 560 -13.19 8.82 7.47
CA VAL A 560 -12.67 7.51 7.06
C VAL A 560 -13.52 6.36 7.63
N VAL A 561 -13.83 6.39 8.93
CA VAL A 561 -14.60 5.30 9.58
C VAL A 561 -16.10 5.36 9.28
N SER A 562 -16.55 6.42 8.60
CA SER A 562 -17.90 6.55 8.05
C SER A 562 -17.92 6.02 6.62
N GLU A 563 -18.18 4.72 6.48
CA GLU A 563 -18.11 3.99 5.22
C GLU A 563 -19.22 4.42 4.25
N ARG A 564 -18.82 4.72 3.02
CA ARG A 564 -19.76 5.02 1.93
C ARG A 564 -20.31 3.71 1.36
N ARG A 565 -21.61 3.73 1.05
CA ARG A 565 -22.26 2.67 0.27
C ARG A 565 -21.49 2.39 -1.02
N ASP A 566 -21.23 1.13 -1.29
CA ASP A 566 -20.74 0.63 -2.58
C ASP A 566 -21.57 -0.58 -3.01
N LEU A 567 -22.50 -0.35 -3.94
CA LEU A 567 -23.39 -1.39 -4.48
C LEU A 567 -22.69 -2.27 -5.53
N ARG A 568 -21.45 -1.96 -5.90
CA ARG A 568 -20.74 -2.68 -6.96
C ARG A 568 -20.10 -3.93 -6.35
N ARG A 569 -20.62 -5.11 -6.70
CA ARG A 569 -19.95 -6.38 -6.40
C ARG A 569 -18.62 -6.53 -7.14
N ASN A 570 -18.58 -6.04 -8.38
CA ASN A 570 -17.43 -6.15 -9.27
C ASN A 570 -16.88 -4.78 -9.63
N ILE A 571 -15.56 -4.63 -9.58
CA ILE A 571 -14.89 -3.38 -9.93
C ILE A 571 -14.97 -3.13 -11.43
N ARG A 572 -15.51 -1.96 -11.81
CA ARG A 572 -15.61 -1.51 -13.20
C ARG A 572 -14.42 -0.63 -13.54
N VAL A 573 -13.76 -0.98 -14.64
CA VAL A 573 -12.65 -0.22 -15.23
C VAL A 573 -13.19 0.54 -16.43
N ALA A 574 -12.91 1.85 -16.49
CA ALA A 574 -13.21 2.66 -17.67
C ALA A 574 -12.30 2.27 -18.84
N LEU A 575 -12.90 2.04 -20.01
CA LEU A 575 -12.24 1.53 -21.20
C LEU A 575 -12.73 2.31 -22.45
N ALA A 576 -12.05 2.08 -23.56
CA ALA A 576 -12.46 2.55 -24.89
C ALA A 576 -12.07 1.48 -25.92
N ARG A 577 -12.65 0.28 -25.79
CA ARG A 577 -12.36 -0.85 -26.69
C ARG A 577 -13.41 -0.89 -27.80
N ARG A 578 -12.95 -0.97 -29.06
CA ARG A 578 -13.84 -1.19 -30.20
C ARG A 578 -14.36 -2.61 -30.17
N ALA A 579 -15.64 -2.78 -30.46
CA ALA A 579 -16.32 -4.05 -30.47
C ALA A 579 -17.41 -4.07 -31.55
N GLU A 580 -17.96 -5.24 -31.78
CA GLU A 580 -19.15 -5.48 -32.58
C GLU A 580 -20.21 -6.09 -31.67
N ALA A 581 -21.40 -5.50 -31.65
CA ALA A 581 -22.55 -6.01 -30.92
C ALA A 581 -23.54 -6.59 -31.93
N THR A 582 -23.81 -7.89 -31.84
CA THR A 582 -24.76 -8.59 -32.70
C THR A 582 -26.06 -8.83 -31.95
N PHE A 583 -27.16 -8.31 -32.50
CA PHE A 583 -28.52 -8.53 -32.03
C PHE A 583 -29.48 -8.50 -33.22
N GLY A 584 -30.60 -9.23 -33.15
CA GLY A 584 -31.57 -9.30 -34.26
C GLY A 584 -30.97 -9.78 -35.60
N GLY A 585 -29.88 -10.57 -35.55
CA GLY A 585 -29.17 -11.06 -36.74
C GLY A 585 -28.29 -10.03 -37.46
N GLN A 586 -28.16 -8.80 -36.94
CA GLN A 586 -27.31 -7.75 -37.51
C GLN A 586 -26.15 -7.42 -36.57
N SER A 587 -24.96 -7.20 -37.13
CA SER A 587 -23.79 -6.73 -36.39
C SER A 587 -23.71 -5.21 -36.46
N HIS A 588 -23.58 -4.57 -35.30
CA HIS A 588 -23.46 -3.13 -35.16
C HIS A 588 -22.10 -2.79 -34.54
N ALA A 589 -21.46 -1.74 -35.06
CA ALA A 589 -20.26 -1.21 -34.45
C ALA A 589 -20.57 -0.71 -33.03
N ALA A 590 -19.75 -1.09 -32.06
CA ALA A 590 -19.94 -0.76 -30.67
C ALA A 590 -18.62 -0.33 -30.01
N THR A 591 -18.73 0.40 -28.91
CA THR A 591 -17.59 0.75 -28.05
C THR A 591 -17.88 0.30 -26.62
N VAL A 592 -16.96 -0.47 -26.05
CA VAL A 592 -16.95 -0.77 -24.61
C VAL A 592 -16.44 0.46 -23.86
N LEU A 593 -17.32 1.06 -23.06
CA LEU A 593 -17.06 2.25 -22.24
C LEU A 593 -16.49 1.89 -20.86
N ASP A 594 -16.97 0.80 -20.27
CA ASP A 594 -16.42 0.23 -19.04
C ASP A 594 -16.72 -1.27 -18.98
N ALA A 595 -15.90 -2.00 -18.23
CA ALA A 595 -16.12 -3.42 -18.00
C ALA A 595 -15.69 -3.83 -16.58
N SER A 596 -16.31 -4.90 -16.11
CA SER A 596 -16.02 -5.61 -14.88
C SER A 596 -16.11 -7.11 -15.14
N THR A 597 -15.77 -7.90 -14.14
CA THR A 597 -15.86 -9.37 -14.17
C THR A 597 -17.28 -9.89 -14.46
N GLY A 598 -18.32 -9.16 -14.02
CA GLY A 598 -19.73 -9.57 -14.19
C GLY A 598 -20.55 -8.71 -15.14
N GLY A 599 -19.97 -7.75 -15.85
CA GLY A 599 -20.76 -6.88 -16.71
C GLY A 599 -19.98 -5.83 -17.48
N VAL A 600 -20.58 -5.36 -18.57
CA VAL A 600 -19.99 -4.48 -19.56
C VAL A 600 -20.94 -3.31 -19.84
N ARG A 601 -20.41 -2.11 -20.05
CA ARG A 601 -21.17 -0.98 -20.57
C ARG A 601 -20.76 -0.70 -22.01
N LEU A 602 -21.75 -0.69 -22.90
CA LEU A 602 -21.57 -0.55 -24.35
C LEU A 602 -22.23 0.73 -24.85
N SER A 603 -21.63 1.35 -25.86
CA SER A 603 -22.25 2.38 -26.68
C SER A 603 -22.35 1.88 -28.11
N ILE A 604 -23.55 1.92 -28.67
CA ILE A 604 -23.86 1.50 -30.03
C ILE A 604 -24.47 2.72 -30.77
N PRO A 605 -23.69 3.44 -31.58
CA PRO A 605 -24.18 4.59 -32.33
C PRO A 605 -25.19 4.17 -33.41
N GLY A 606 -26.12 5.06 -33.75
CA GLY A 606 -27.05 4.90 -34.88
C GLY A 606 -28.16 3.86 -34.70
N VAL A 607 -28.32 3.28 -33.51
CA VAL A 607 -29.45 2.40 -33.18
C VAL A 607 -30.57 3.24 -32.57
N GLU A 608 -31.76 3.16 -33.16
CA GLU A 608 -32.95 3.87 -32.68
C GLU A 608 -33.46 3.34 -31.33
N SER A 609 -34.11 4.21 -30.56
CA SER A 609 -34.73 3.88 -29.28
C SER A 609 -35.79 2.80 -29.43
N GLY A 610 -35.80 1.81 -28.52
CA GLY A 610 -36.79 0.72 -28.49
C GLY A 610 -36.42 -0.54 -29.28
N ARG A 611 -35.31 -0.53 -30.04
CA ARG A 611 -34.85 -1.71 -30.79
C ARG A 611 -34.16 -2.77 -29.92
N ILE A 612 -33.78 -2.39 -28.69
CA ILE A 612 -33.12 -3.26 -27.70
C ILE A 612 -33.85 -3.09 -26.38
N GLU A 613 -34.51 -4.15 -25.93
CA GLU A 613 -35.26 -4.17 -24.66
C GLU A 613 -34.39 -4.66 -23.50
N GLU A 614 -34.71 -4.23 -22.29
CA GLU A 614 -34.11 -4.77 -21.07
C GLU A 614 -34.48 -6.26 -20.94
N GLY A 615 -33.51 -7.10 -20.60
CA GLY A 615 -33.66 -8.57 -20.58
C GLY A 615 -33.27 -9.26 -21.90
N SER A 616 -33.15 -8.52 -23.02
CA SER A 616 -32.67 -9.12 -24.28
C SER A 616 -31.22 -9.56 -24.21
N THR A 617 -30.85 -10.55 -25.04
CA THR A 617 -29.46 -11.02 -25.19
C THR A 617 -28.81 -10.44 -26.43
N LEU A 618 -27.51 -10.18 -26.35
CA LEU A 618 -26.68 -9.78 -27.48
C LEU A 618 -25.31 -10.45 -27.39
N LEU A 619 -24.67 -10.65 -28.54
CA LEU A 619 -23.30 -11.15 -28.61
C LEU A 619 -22.34 -9.98 -28.80
N LEU A 620 -21.31 -9.90 -27.98
CA LEU A 620 -20.24 -8.91 -28.11
C LEU A 620 -18.96 -9.58 -28.59
N ARG A 621 -18.35 -9.05 -29.65
CA ARG A 621 -17.03 -9.48 -30.13
C ARG A 621 -16.07 -8.30 -30.15
N LEU A 622 -14.85 -8.47 -29.64
CA LEU A 622 -13.85 -7.40 -29.67
C LEU A 622 -13.29 -7.22 -31.08
N VAL A 623 -13.17 -5.97 -31.52
CA VAL A 623 -12.51 -5.64 -32.80
C VAL A 623 -11.02 -5.53 -32.52
N ARG A 624 -10.26 -6.55 -32.95
CA ARG A 624 -8.83 -6.74 -32.64
C ARG A 624 -8.58 -7.01 -31.15
N PRO A 625 -8.97 -8.18 -30.64
CA PRO A 625 -8.49 -8.61 -29.33
C PRO A 625 -6.97 -8.69 -29.36
N ARG A 626 -6.33 -8.52 -28.21
CA ARG A 626 -4.87 -8.62 -28.17
C ARG A 626 -4.46 -10.08 -28.20
N SER A 627 -5.16 -10.94 -27.47
CA SER A 627 -4.98 -12.39 -27.47
C SER A 627 -5.89 -13.07 -28.49
N GLU A 628 -5.38 -14.08 -29.21
CA GLU A 628 -6.19 -14.90 -30.11
C GLU A 628 -7.29 -15.67 -29.37
N ALA A 629 -7.03 -16.04 -28.11
CA ALA A 629 -7.98 -16.73 -27.23
C ALA A 629 -9.19 -15.86 -26.86
N ALA A 630 -9.15 -14.56 -27.14
CA ALA A 630 -10.23 -13.60 -26.89
C ALA A 630 -11.00 -13.22 -28.18
N ASN A 631 -10.86 -13.99 -29.27
CA ASN A 631 -11.61 -13.79 -30.51
C ASN A 631 -13.08 -14.25 -30.46
N GLN A 632 -13.44 -15.07 -29.47
CA GLN A 632 -14.80 -15.58 -29.34
C GLN A 632 -15.78 -14.49 -28.91
N PRO A 633 -17.04 -14.54 -29.38
CA PRO A 633 -18.09 -13.65 -28.88
C PRO A 633 -18.49 -14.02 -27.45
N ILE A 634 -18.78 -13.01 -26.63
CA ILE A 634 -19.36 -13.16 -25.28
C ILE A 634 -20.85 -12.84 -25.31
N GLU A 635 -21.68 -13.69 -24.70
CA GLU A 635 -23.11 -13.44 -24.56
C GLU A 635 -23.38 -12.49 -23.39
N LEU A 636 -24.21 -11.48 -23.65
CA LEU A 636 -24.53 -10.42 -22.70
C LEU A 636 -26.03 -10.27 -22.57
N THR A 637 -26.53 -10.19 -21.34
CA THR A 637 -27.92 -9.83 -21.05
C THR A 637 -28.03 -8.34 -20.77
N VAL A 638 -28.88 -7.62 -21.49
CA VAL A 638 -29.13 -6.20 -21.27
C VAL A 638 -29.86 -6.01 -19.93
N GLN A 639 -29.28 -5.22 -19.04
CA GLN A 639 -29.88 -4.84 -17.75
C GLN A 639 -30.48 -3.44 -17.79
N ARG A 640 -29.93 -2.56 -18.62
CA ARG A 640 -30.40 -1.19 -18.76
C ARG A 640 -30.10 -0.67 -20.16
N ALA A 641 -31.06 0.04 -20.77
CA ALA A 641 -30.85 0.75 -22.02
C ALA A 641 -31.11 2.25 -21.84
N THR A 642 -30.23 3.10 -22.37
CA THR A 642 -30.39 4.56 -22.31
C THR A 642 -30.04 5.18 -23.65
N HIS A 643 -30.96 5.95 -24.21
CA HIS A 643 -30.76 6.63 -25.48
C HIS A 643 -30.15 8.02 -25.25
N ASN A 644 -29.13 8.40 -26.03
CA ASN A 644 -28.44 9.70 -25.89
C ASN A 644 -28.55 10.60 -27.13
N GLY A 645 -29.47 10.30 -28.05
CA GLY A 645 -29.70 11.08 -29.28
C GLY A 645 -28.81 10.68 -30.45
N GLU A 646 -27.59 10.20 -30.17
CA GLU A 646 -26.63 9.68 -31.17
C GLU A 646 -26.63 8.13 -31.27
N GLY A 647 -27.27 7.47 -30.31
CA GLY A 647 -27.47 6.02 -30.28
C GLY A 647 -27.92 5.53 -28.91
N VAL A 648 -27.60 4.26 -28.62
CA VAL A 648 -27.98 3.59 -27.37
C VAL A 648 -26.74 3.25 -26.55
N VAL A 649 -26.83 3.52 -25.25
CA VAL A 649 -25.88 3.06 -24.24
C VAL A 649 -26.54 1.94 -23.44
N LEU A 650 -25.91 0.77 -23.44
CA LEU A 650 -26.39 -0.42 -22.75
C LEU A 650 -25.53 -0.73 -21.52
N GLY A 651 -26.18 -1.00 -20.40
CA GLY A 651 -25.58 -1.71 -19.28
C GLY A 651 -25.92 -3.18 -19.40
N CYS A 652 -24.90 -4.03 -19.57
CA CYS A 652 -25.06 -5.47 -19.77
C CYS A 652 -24.43 -6.27 -18.62
N ARG A 653 -25.00 -7.44 -18.35
CA ARG A 653 -24.48 -8.44 -17.43
C ARG A 653 -23.93 -9.62 -18.21
N VAL A 654 -22.80 -10.16 -17.78
CA VAL A 654 -22.30 -11.47 -18.23
C VAL A 654 -22.97 -12.52 -17.34
N ALA A 655 -23.79 -13.40 -17.92
CA ALA A 655 -24.48 -14.44 -17.16
C ALA A 655 -23.57 -15.67 -17.01
N SER A 656 -23.22 -16.04 -15.78
CA SER A 656 -22.45 -17.25 -15.44
C SER A 656 -21.24 -17.49 -16.36
N PRO A 657 -20.18 -16.66 -16.25
CA PRO A 657 -19.06 -16.67 -17.18
C PRO A 657 -18.40 -18.04 -17.33
N THR A 658 -18.23 -18.46 -18.58
CA THR A 658 -17.47 -19.65 -18.97
C THR A 658 -15.97 -19.35 -19.04
N ALA A 659 -15.15 -20.38 -19.27
CA ALA A 659 -13.70 -20.22 -19.47
C ALA A 659 -13.37 -19.29 -20.65
N ASP A 660 -14.14 -19.33 -21.74
CA ASP A 660 -13.95 -18.45 -22.89
C ASP A 660 -14.37 -17.01 -22.58
N ASP A 661 -15.43 -16.82 -21.80
CA ASP A 661 -15.83 -15.49 -21.33
C ASP A 661 -14.74 -14.85 -20.47
N PHE A 662 -14.12 -15.63 -19.58
CA PHE A 662 -12.99 -15.15 -18.78
C PHE A 662 -11.80 -14.71 -19.64
N ARG A 663 -11.51 -15.40 -20.75
CA ARG A 663 -10.44 -15.00 -21.70
C ARG A 663 -10.75 -13.65 -22.34
N VAL A 664 -11.98 -13.43 -22.78
CA VAL A 664 -12.43 -12.16 -23.38
C VAL A 664 -12.40 -11.03 -22.34
N ILE A 665 -12.89 -11.27 -21.12
CA ILE A 665 -12.89 -10.29 -20.02
C ILE A 665 -11.46 -9.95 -19.60
N ALA A 666 -10.58 -10.96 -19.48
CA ALA A 666 -9.17 -10.77 -19.17
C ALA A 666 -8.47 -9.90 -20.23
N ASP A 667 -8.69 -10.17 -21.52
CA ASP A 667 -8.13 -9.36 -22.61
C ASP A 667 -8.65 -7.92 -22.59
N MET A 668 -9.94 -7.75 -22.30
CA MET A 668 -10.59 -6.45 -22.30
C MET A 668 -10.06 -5.54 -21.20
N ILE A 669 -9.90 -6.07 -19.98
CA ILE A 669 -9.57 -5.30 -18.77
C ILE A 669 -8.06 -5.29 -18.52
N TYR A 670 -7.39 -6.45 -18.50
CA TYR A 670 -6.06 -6.63 -17.90
C TYR A 670 -4.91 -6.65 -18.88
N ALA A 671 -5.17 -6.80 -20.19
CA ALA A 671 -4.09 -7.07 -21.15
C ALA A 671 -3.05 -5.95 -21.34
N ASP A 672 -3.30 -4.73 -20.88
CA ASP A 672 -2.47 -3.56 -21.21
C ASP A 672 -1.92 -2.81 -19.99
N SER A 673 -0.63 -3.00 -19.71
CA SER A 673 0.05 -2.31 -18.61
C SER A 673 0.19 -0.79 -18.82
N SER A 674 0.08 -0.28 -20.06
CA SER A 674 0.21 1.15 -20.32
C SER A 674 -0.95 1.95 -19.70
N LYS A 675 -2.17 1.39 -19.70
CA LYS A 675 -3.34 2.03 -19.08
C LYS A 675 -3.18 2.23 -17.58
N TRP A 676 -2.62 1.23 -16.91
CA TRP A 676 -2.31 1.31 -15.48
C TRP A 676 -1.23 2.35 -15.20
N SER A 677 -0.22 2.39 -16.06
CA SER A 677 0.86 3.39 -16.00
C SER A 677 0.33 4.81 -16.21
N GLU A 678 -0.55 5.02 -17.19
CA GLU A 678 -1.22 6.31 -17.45
C GLU A 678 -2.07 6.76 -16.26
N PHE A 679 -2.84 5.84 -15.66
CA PHE A 679 -3.64 6.12 -14.48
C PHE A 679 -2.78 6.57 -13.30
N GLN A 680 -1.70 5.83 -12.99
CA GLN A 680 -0.76 6.22 -11.93
C GLN A 680 -0.07 7.54 -12.24
N ASN A 681 0.44 7.73 -13.46
CA ASN A 681 1.16 8.96 -13.84
C ASN A 681 0.29 10.21 -13.74
N ARG A 682 -1.01 10.11 -14.05
CA ARG A 682 -1.97 11.22 -13.87
C ARG A 682 -2.14 11.60 -12.40
N ARG A 683 -2.07 10.65 -11.48
CA ARG A 683 -2.21 10.87 -10.03
C ARG A 683 -0.90 11.30 -9.38
N ARG A 684 0.25 10.90 -9.93
CA ARG A 684 1.61 11.13 -9.40
C ARG A 684 2.09 12.58 -9.52
N VAL A 685 1.29 13.51 -9.02
CA VAL A 685 1.50 14.96 -9.09
C VAL A 685 1.94 15.49 -7.73
N ASN A 686 3.04 16.26 -7.73
CA ASN A 686 3.44 17.01 -6.55
C ASN A 686 2.70 18.33 -6.48
N ILE A 687 1.70 18.40 -5.61
CA ILE A 687 0.88 19.60 -5.37
C ILE A 687 1.55 20.63 -4.45
N GLY A 688 2.73 20.32 -3.89
CA GLY A 688 3.45 21.19 -2.98
C GLY A 688 2.92 21.16 -1.54
N VAL A 689 3.70 21.73 -0.62
CA VAL A 689 3.40 21.69 0.83
C VAL A 689 2.24 22.58 1.20
N LEU A 690 2.24 23.85 0.74
CA LEU A 690 1.21 24.83 1.10
C LEU A 690 -0.16 24.41 0.58
N TRP A 691 -0.26 24.15 -0.74
CA TRP A 691 -1.53 23.74 -1.34
C TRP A 691 -2.00 22.38 -0.80
N GLY A 692 -1.10 21.41 -0.62
CA GLY A 692 -1.44 20.13 0.01
C GLY A 692 -1.96 20.28 1.44
N THR A 693 -1.41 21.21 2.22
CA THR A 693 -1.91 21.52 3.56
C THR A 693 -3.31 22.13 3.52
N ILE A 694 -3.53 23.11 2.64
CA ILE A 694 -4.84 23.75 2.46
C ILE A 694 -5.90 22.72 2.04
N GLN A 695 -5.59 21.89 1.03
CA GLN A 695 -6.46 20.80 0.57
C GLN A 695 -6.79 19.83 1.70
N PHE A 696 -5.79 19.44 2.50
CA PHE A 696 -6.00 18.58 3.66
C PHE A 696 -6.92 19.22 4.71
N LEU A 697 -6.75 20.51 5.02
CA LEU A 697 -7.61 21.22 5.98
C LEU A 697 -9.07 21.27 5.52
N PHE A 698 -9.32 21.61 4.26
CA PHE A 698 -10.68 21.59 3.71
C PHE A 698 -11.30 20.19 3.76
N MET A 699 -10.53 19.18 3.38
CA MET A 699 -10.96 17.78 3.48
C MET A 699 -11.26 17.40 4.93
N ALA A 700 -10.39 17.73 5.88
CA ALA A 700 -10.58 17.42 7.30
C ALA A 700 -11.84 18.08 7.86
N ILE A 701 -12.09 19.36 7.58
CA ILE A 701 -13.29 20.08 8.03
C ILE A 701 -14.56 19.41 7.47
N PHE A 702 -14.61 19.18 6.16
CA PHE A 702 -15.76 18.55 5.52
C PHE A 702 -16.03 17.14 6.06
N GLN A 703 -14.98 16.33 6.20
CA GLN A 703 -15.07 14.94 6.64
C GLN A 703 -15.39 14.82 8.14
N THR A 704 -14.95 15.78 8.95
CA THR A 704 -15.38 15.91 10.35
C THR A 704 -16.89 16.10 10.44
N GLY A 705 -17.43 17.06 9.68
CA GLY A 705 -18.87 17.32 9.63
C GLY A 705 -19.64 16.07 9.21
N ARG A 706 -19.22 15.41 8.12
CA ARG A 706 -19.84 14.18 7.62
C ARG A 706 -19.82 13.06 8.67
N GLY A 707 -18.67 12.82 9.30
CA GLY A 707 -18.53 11.77 10.31
C GLY A 707 -19.41 12.00 11.54
N LEU A 708 -19.58 13.25 11.95
CA LEU A 708 -20.50 13.61 13.03
C LEU A 708 -21.98 13.44 12.60
N THR A 709 -22.34 13.80 11.37
CA THR A 709 -23.71 13.58 10.85
C THR A 709 -24.09 12.09 10.88
N TYR A 710 -23.18 11.19 10.53
CA TYR A 710 -23.44 9.74 10.59
C TYR A 710 -23.74 9.28 12.03
N LEU A 711 -23.02 9.82 13.02
CA LEU A 711 -23.25 9.51 14.44
C LEU A 711 -24.65 9.94 14.90
N PHE A 712 -25.10 11.13 14.49
CA PHE A 712 -26.40 11.66 14.86
C PHE A 712 -27.56 11.00 14.08
N ALA A 713 -27.35 10.66 12.81
CA ALA A 713 -28.35 9.94 12.00
C ALA A 713 -28.68 8.56 12.57
N ARG A 714 -27.69 7.87 13.18
CA ARG A 714 -27.89 6.58 13.87
C ARG A 714 -28.85 6.65 15.06
N ARG A 715 -29.08 7.84 15.64
CA ARG A 715 -30.08 8.03 16.72
C ARG A 715 -31.52 8.20 16.21
N GLY A 716 -31.73 8.36 14.90
CA GLY A 716 -33.04 8.64 14.30
C GLY A 716 -33.76 7.43 13.68
N THR A 717 -33.13 6.26 13.59
CA THR A 717 -33.75 5.05 13.00
C THR A 717 -33.53 3.85 13.93
N PRO A 718 -34.58 3.24 14.50
CA PRO A 718 -34.43 2.00 15.25
C PRO A 718 -33.92 0.93 14.28
N ALA A 719 -32.83 0.27 14.64
CA ALA A 719 -32.34 -0.90 13.92
C ALA A 719 -33.48 -1.94 13.85
N ARG A 720 -34.01 -2.18 12.65
CA ARG A 720 -34.79 -3.38 12.39
C ARG A 720 -33.85 -4.56 12.65
N ARG A 721 -33.98 -5.17 13.82
CA ARG A 721 -33.44 -6.51 14.09
C ARG A 721 -34.01 -7.43 13.02
N ALA A 722 -33.16 -7.89 12.11
CA ALA A 722 -33.45 -9.12 11.39
C ALA A 722 -33.55 -10.23 12.45
N ALA A 723 -34.75 -10.81 12.57
CA ALA A 723 -35.00 -12.02 13.36
C ALA A 723 -34.36 -13.22 12.64
N PRO A 724 -34.03 -14.31 13.38
CA PRO A 724 -33.01 -15.29 13.01
C PRO A 724 -33.28 -16.07 11.72
#